data_AF-A0A1Q9C8F9-F1
#
_entry.id   AF-A0A1Q9C8F9-F1
#
_cell.length_a   1.000
_cell.length_b   1.000
_cell.length_c   1.000
_cell.angle_alpha   90.00
_cell.angle_beta   90.00
_cell.angle_gamma   90.00
#
_symmetry.space_group_name_H-M   'P 1'
#
loop_
_entity.id
_entity.type
_entity.pdbx_description
1 polymer ?
#
loop_
_entity_poly.entity_id
_entity_poly.type
_entity_poly.pdbx_seq_one_letter_code
_entity_poly.pdbx_strand_id
1 'polypeptide(L)'
;MPLQILTDVPPLPANYASRAGLSDSVVKSLQKCLKASGLCLVHGAGGMGKTVATCAALLDETTLCETFPQGAAYVTVGQSPDVLSLQSTLLRAFGVHDPPADVSDGYARLYNVLSGCKVLVVLDDVWNASHLECFVPMRGRPKTWSNVAVLVTTRFADLVQKAELLRLGDLTDAESRELLHLKGDGALLTRLAKLCSRSPLALSILGATGQLEAERDASQKPATVFTAFCDELAAQEKAEPNAIKRCIGLAHKRLEQQDKDLYLGMAVFPDDVLLPIAALRTIFRDKDLDTQLPRLERLHLIRKEEGAADGPRIRLHDLSLEFVKEQAPRCGGETALHQELLTNYSSCLEHMIGHESSSCYCNINSCQRRREFLFLAPCHGKMAGGYGGDSPGSVRKGSSMPDGVMEENVVLFAVPKKGRIHEDVMKILKGAGFDAKRPDRLDVAMCKDVPIKLVFLPAADIPSYVMEGNVDIGISGSDMLEESMIDAGFDAECAPIKVILKLGIGKCRLCLQAPQQHCDRPPKDFVGQRIVTSFPALTKRYFERLAGEDAQQKTHIKEVSGSVEAACGLGLADAVVDLVETGTTMKAAGLDIVSEVLETEALLFQQLPTEANGLSSGSKADVLKLIENRVSGYLTATKHVMIVCNCHHDSLAAVCQLMPGKRSPTVTELKEESWHSVSALVKNSESNRIMDDLSKAGAKDILCLALANTRM
;
A
#
# COMPACT_ATOMS: atom_id res chain seq x y z
N MET A 1 34.19 -11.37 -7.31
CA MET A 1 33.65 -10.86 -8.58
C MET A 1 33.35 -9.38 -8.39
N PRO A 2 33.67 -8.50 -9.36
CA PRO A 2 33.12 -7.15 -9.34
C PRO A 2 31.60 -7.33 -9.47
N LEU A 3 30.89 -6.92 -8.42
CA LEU A 3 29.45 -6.76 -8.45
C LEU A 3 29.20 -5.66 -9.50
N GLN A 4 28.89 -6.01 -10.75
CA GLN A 4 28.21 -5.08 -11.65
C GLN A 4 26.77 -4.98 -11.16
N ILE A 5 26.56 -4.29 -10.04
CA ILE A 5 25.22 -3.90 -9.63
C ILE A 5 24.84 -2.81 -10.61
N LEU A 6 24.13 -3.15 -11.67
CA LEU A 6 23.38 -2.21 -12.50
C LEU A 6 22.00 -2.84 -12.59
N THR A 7 21.19 -2.58 -11.58
CA THR A 7 19.82 -3.09 -11.50
C THR A 7 18.87 -1.97 -11.91
N ASP A 8 18.03 -2.26 -12.90
CA ASP A 8 16.82 -1.48 -13.20
C ASP A 8 17.04 0.01 -13.54
N VAL A 9 18.18 0.36 -14.16
CA VAL A 9 18.39 1.71 -14.71
C VAL A 9 17.48 1.90 -15.94
N PRO A 10 16.59 2.91 -15.95
CA PRO A 10 15.68 3.11 -17.07
C PRO A 10 16.42 3.51 -18.37
N PRO A 11 16.03 2.98 -19.54
CA PRO A 11 16.66 3.31 -20.81
C PRO A 11 16.39 4.76 -21.19
N LEU A 12 17.33 5.43 -21.88
CA LEU A 12 17.10 6.79 -22.36
C LEU A 12 15.90 6.87 -23.30
N PRO A 13 15.14 8.00 -23.32
CA PRO A 13 14.07 8.18 -24.28
C PRO A 13 14.55 8.00 -25.73
N ALA A 14 13.71 7.45 -26.60
CA ALA A 14 14.07 7.13 -27.98
C ALA A 14 14.66 8.32 -28.77
N ASN A 15 14.17 9.53 -28.51
CA ASN A 15 14.68 10.78 -29.11
C ASN A 15 15.50 11.61 -28.11
N TYR A 16 16.32 10.96 -27.29
CA TYR A 16 17.19 11.65 -26.35
C TYR A 16 18.16 12.58 -27.10
N ALA A 17 18.03 13.89 -26.88
CA ALA A 17 19.04 14.88 -27.26
C ALA A 17 19.98 15.12 -26.08
N SER A 18 21.28 14.93 -26.31
CA SER A 18 22.28 15.10 -25.27
C SER A 18 22.45 16.57 -24.92
N ARG A 19 22.28 16.90 -23.65
CA ARG A 19 22.61 18.24 -23.14
C ARG A 19 24.11 18.34 -22.97
N ALA A 20 24.75 19.23 -23.72
CA ALA A 20 26.20 19.37 -23.73
C ALA A 20 26.76 19.58 -22.31
N GLY A 21 27.62 18.67 -21.85
CA GLY A 21 28.29 18.72 -20.54
C GLY A 21 27.40 18.41 -19.33
N LEU A 22 26.16 17.95 -19.53
CA LEU A 22 25.28 17.65 -18.40
C LEU A 22 25.67 16.38 -17.66
N SER A 23 25.98 15.29 -18.38
CA SER A 23 26.49 14.05 -17.78
C SER A 23 27.76 14.32 -16.97
N ASP A 24 28.70 15.09 -17.53
CA ASP A 24 29.92 15.53 -16.83
C ASP A 24 29.61 16.31 -15.55
N SER A 25 28.56 17.12 -15.56
CA SER A 25 28.14 17.91 -14.39
C SER A 25 27.56 17.03 -13.29
N VAL A 26 26.80 15.99 -13.65
CA VAL A 26 26.32 14.96 -12.71
C VAL A 26 27.50 14.23 -12.09
N VAL A 27 28.44 13.75 -12.91
CA VAL A 27 29.66 13.09 -12.44
C VAL A 27 30.48 13.97 -11.50
N LYS A 28 30.75 15.22 -11.90
CA LYS A 28 31.52 16.17 -11.06
C LYS A 28 30.83 16.41 -9.72
N SER A 29 29.50 16.49 -9.72
CA SER A 29 28.70 16.64 -8.50
C SER A 29 28.82 15.39 -7.62
N LEU A 30 28.79 14.18 -8.19
CA LEU A 30 29.01 12.93 -7.47
C LEU A 30 30.42 12.85 -6.85
N GLN A 31 31.45 13.22 -7.60
CA GLN A 31 32.83 13.26 -7.11
C GLN A 31 33.01 14.28 -5.98
N LYS A 32 32.35 15.44 -6.05
CA LYS A 32 32.36 16.45 -4.99
C LYS A 32 31.58 15.97 -3.76
N CYS A 33 30.43 15.35 -3.98
CA CYS A 33 29.59 14.73 -2.95
C CYS A 33 30.35 13.66 -2.14
N LEU A 34 31.14 12.80 -2.80
CA LEU A 34 32.01 11.82 -2.15
C LEU A 34 33.07 12.44 -1.23
N LYS A 35 33.47 13.70 -1.45
CA LYS A 35 34.41 14.42 -0.57
C LYS A 35 33.72 15.13 0.60
N ALA A 36 32.39 15.17 0.62
CA ALA A 36 31.58 15.94 1.55
C ALA A 36 30.51 15.06 2.22
N SER A 37 29.23 15.29 1.91
CA SER A 37 28.07 14.69 2.59
C SER A 37 27.74 13.27 2.16
N GLY A 38 28.27 12.79 1.03
CA GLY A 38 27.82 11.52 0.43
C GLY A 38 26.40 11.56 -0.16
N LEU A 39 25.73 12.73 -0.15
CA LEU A 39 24.43 12.95 -0.76
C LEU A 39 24.48 14.05 -1.84
N CYS A 40 23.97 13.75 -3.02
CA CYS A 40 23.86 14.65 -4.17
C CYS A 40 22.38 14.78 -4.59
N LEU A 41 21.85 16.00 -4.60
CA LEU A 41 20.51 16.30 -5.09
C LEU A 41 20.57 16.82 -6.53
N VAL A 42 19.87 16.15 -7.44
CA VAL A 42 19.57 16.68 -8.78
C VAL A 42 18.19 17.33 -8.72
N HIS A 43 18.17 18.66 -8.71
CA HIS A 43 16.97 19.46 -8.50
C HIS A 43 16.49 20.13 -9.79
N GLY A 44 15.17 20.15 -9.99
CA GLY A 44 14.53 20.89 -11.08
C GLY A 44 13.02 20.63 -11.14
N ALA A 45 12.30 21.46 -11.89
CA ALA A 45 10.85 21.29 -12.08
C ALA A 45 10.49 19.96 -12.78
N GLY A 46 9.20 19.61 -12.79
CA GLY A 46 8.69 18.47 -13.57
C GLY A 46 9.03 18.61 -15.06
N GLY A 47 9.39 17.51 -15.73
CA GLY A 47 9.78 17.53 -17.15
C GLY A 47 11.15 18.13 -17.49
N MET A 48 11.93 18.62 -16.50
CA MET A 48 13.27 19.20 -16.72
C MET A 48 14.39 18.19 -17.03
N GLY A 49 14.05 16.89 -17.10
CA GLY A 49 15.01 15.85 -17.45
C GLY A 49 15.93 15.40 -16.31
N LYS A 50 15.52 15.52 -15.03
CA LYS A 50 16.33 15.04 -13.88
C LYS A 50 16.66 13.54 -13.98
N THR A 51 15.64 12.72 -14.15
CA THR A 51 15.76 11.27 -14.35
C THR A 51 16.60 10.96 -15.58
N VAL A 52 16.35 11.66 -16.70
CA VAL A 52 17.07 11.47 -17.97
C VAL A 52 18.56 11.81 -17.82
N ALA A 53 18.90 12.93 -17.19
CA ALA A 53 20.28 13.35 -16.94
C ALA A 53 21.01 12.34 -16.05
N THR A 54 20.31 11.83 -15.03
CA THR A 54 20.84 10.79 -14.14
C THR A 54 21.09 9.50 -14.90
N CYS A 55 20.11 9.00 -15.67
CA CYS A 55 20.28 7.79 -16.49
C CYS A 55 21.40 7.96 -17.52
N ALA A 56 21.49 9.11 -18.19
CA ALA A 56 22.54 9.40 -19.17
C ALA A 56 23.94 9.37 -18.55
N ALA A 57 24.08 9.87 -17.32
CA ALA A 57 25.34 9.80 -16.58
C ALA A 57 25.68 8.38 -16.11
N LEU A 58 24.68 7.55 -15.78
CA LEU A 58 24.88 6.16 -15.37
C LEU A 58 25.27 5.24 -16.53
N LEU A 59 24.77 5.51 -17.73
CA LEU A 59 25.05 4.73 -18.95
C LEU A 59 26.42 5.06 -19.56
N ASP A 60 27.09 6.12 -19.13
CA ASP A 60 28.51 6.36 -19.42
C ASP A 60 29.38 5.47 -18.50
N GLU A 61 29.59 4.22 -18.93
CA GLU A 61 30.28 3.19 -18.14
C GLU A 61 31.71 3.58 -17.74
N THR A 62 32.40 4.35 -18.58
CA THR A 62 33.80 4.75 -18.37
C THR A 62 33.96 5.48 -17.03
N THR A 63 33.08 6.45 -16.79
CA THR A 63 33.17 7.34 -15.65
C THR A 63 32.60 6.72 -14.37
N LEU A 64 31.55 5.91 -14.52
CA LEU A 64 30.91 5.18 -13.42
C LEU A 64 31.85 4.11 -12.85
N CYS A 65 32.49 3.31 -13.71
CA CYS A 65 33.35 2.20 -13.28
C CYS A 65 34.62 2.68 -12.57
N GLU A 66 35.18 3.82 -12.98
CA GLU A 66 36.33 4.43 -12.31
C GLU A 66 35.97 4.93 -10.90
N THR A 67 34.80 5.56 -10.74
CA THR A 67 34.39 6.18 -9.47
C THR A 67 33.75 5.17 -8.51
N PHE A 68 32.96 4.24 -9.04
CA PHE A 68 32.15 3.26 -8.31
C PHE A 68 32.38 1.84 -8.88
N PRO A 69 33.50 1.19 -8.54
CA PRO A 69 33.87 -0.12 -9.12
C PRO A 69 32.94 -1.27 -8.71
N GLN A 70 32.04 -1.06 -7.74
CA GLN A 70 30.99 -2.02 -7.35
C GLN A 70 29.62 -1.70 -7.98
N GLY A 71 29.56 -0.75 -8.91
CA GLY A 71 28.34 -0.41 -9.66
C GLY A 71 27.43 0.63 -9.02
N ALA A 72 26.17 0.64 -9.47
CA ALA A 72 25.09 1.49 -9.04
C ALA A 72 23.76 0.73 -8.84
N ALA A 73 23.11 0.91 -7.69
CA ALA A 73 21.75 0.42 -7.46
C ALA A 73 20.74 1.55 -7.73
N TYR A 74 19.71 1.29 -8.52
CA TYR A 74 18.70 2.28 -8.92
C TYR A 74 17.30 1.88 -8.45
N VAL A 75 16.57 2.82 -7.84
CA VAL A 75 15.16 2.65 -7.51
C VAL A 75 14.40 3.97 -7.71
N THR A 76 13.19 3.89 -8.29
CA THR A 76 12.22 5.01 -8.29
C THR A 76 11.41 4.98 -7.00
N VAL A 77 11.36 6.09 -6.28
CA VAL A 77 10.59 6.26 -5.04
C VAL A 77 9.16 6.72 -5.33
N GLY A 78 8.99 7.82 -6.04
CA GLY A 78 7.65 8.38 -6.32
C GLY A 78 7.02 9.09 -5.12
N GLN A 79 5.76 9.50 -5.28
CA GLN A 79 5.03 10.31 -4.31
C GLN A 79 4.44 9.48 -3.17
N SER A 80 3.92 8.28 -3.45
CA SER A 80 3.33 7.37 -2.45
C SER A 80 3.99 5.97 -2.48
N PRO A 81 5.28 5.86 -2.12
CA PRO A 81 6.04 4.62 -2.21
C PRO A 81 5.58 3.53 -1.24
N ASP A 82 5.61 2.29 -1.69
CA ASP A 82 5.78 1.13 -0.80
C ASP A 82 7.26 1.00 -0.42
N VAL A 83 7.65 1.73 0.63
CA VAL A 83 9.04 1.82 1.11
C VAL A 83 9.65 0.45 1.38
N LEU A 84 8.89 -0.50 1.95
CA LEU A 84 9.39 -1.82 2.31
C LEU A 84 9.77 -2.64 1.06
N SER A 85 8.95 -2.56 0.02
CA SER A 85 9.23 -3.18 -1.28
C SER A 85 10.45 -2.57 -1.96
N LEU A 86 10.63 -1.25 -1.88
CA LEU A 86 11.80 -0.56 -2.43
C LEU A 86 13.08 -0.92 -1.66
N GLN A 87 13.03 -0.98 -0.34
CA GLN A 87 14.16 -1.44 0.49
C GLN A 87 14.53 -2.89 0.17
N SER A 88 13.53 -3.76 -0.01
CA SER A 88 13.74 -5.15 -0.43
C SER A 88 14.43 -5.25 -1.79
N THR A 89 14.04 -4.39 -2.73
CA THR A 89 14.65 -4.34 -4.08
C THR A 89 16.12 -3.95 -4.00
N LEU A 90 16.44 -2.89 -3.23
CA LEU A 90 17.83 -2.51 -2.99
C LEU A 90 18.62 -3.62 -2.29
N LEU A 91 18.09 -4.21 -1.22
CA LEU A 91 18.75 -5.31 -0.50
C LEU A 91 19.08 -6.49 -1.42
N ARG A 92 18.16 -6.86 -2.32
CA ARG A 92 18.39 -7.91 -3.32
C ARG A 92 19.48 -7.54 -4.32
N ALA A 93 19.57 -6.28 -4.73
CA ALA A 93 20.65 -5.80 -5.60
C ALA A 93 22.04 -6.01 -4.96
N PHE A 94 22.11 -6.02 -3.63
CA PHE A 94 23.32 -6.33 -2.87
C PHE A 94 23.42 -7.78 -2.39
N GLY A 95 22.58 -8.70 -2.90
CA GLY A 95 22.63 -10.13 -2.59
C GLY A 95 21.93 -10.54 -1.29
N VAL A 96 21.15 -9.65 -0.66
CA VAL A 96 20.30 -9.98 0.49
C VAL A 96 18.90 -10.31 0.01
N HIS A 97 18.55 -11.61 0.02
CA HIS A 97 17.29 -12.09 -0.53
C HIS A 97 16.13 -12.17 0.46
N ASP A 98 16.44 -12.27 1.76
CA ASP A 98 15.43 -12.31 2.81
C ASP A 98 14.74 -10.95 2.94
N PRO A 99 13.40 -10.87 2.83
CA PRO A 99 12.70 -9.61 2.95
C PRO A 99 12.84 -9.06 4.39
N PRO A 100 12.98 -7.73 4.54
CA PRO A 100 12.94 -7.08 5.84
C PRO A 100 11.58 -7.27 6.51
N ALA A 101 11.58 -7.38 7.85
CA ALA A 101 10.36 -7.55 8.64
C ALA A 101 9.48 -6.30 8.63
N ASP A 102 10.12 -5.13 8.65
CA ASP A 102 9.51 -3.80 8.64
C ASP A 102 10.49 -2.78 8.06
N VAL A 103 10.05 -1.52 7.93
CA VAL A 103 10.84 -0.44 7.31
C VAL A 103 12.12 -0.13 8.11
N SER A 104 12.08 -0.28 9.44
CA SER A 104 13.23 -0.05 10.31
C SER A 104 14.27 -1.16 10.18
N ASP A 105 13.84 -2.42 10.09
CA ASP A 105 14.70 -3.56 9.77
C ASP A 105 15.32 -3.41 8.38
N GLY A 106 14.52 -3.00 7.38
CA GLY A 106 15.01 -2.71 6.03
C GLY A 106 16.09 -1.64 6.00
N TYR A 107 15.87 -0.53 6.72
CA TYR A 107 16.87 0.53 6.88
C TYR A 107 18.16 0.01 7.54
N ALA A 108 18.04 -0.71 8.66
CA ALA A 108 19.19 -1.24 9.40
C ALA A 108 20.01 -2.21 8.54
N ARG A 109 19.35 -3.05 7.74
CA ARG A 109 20.02 -3.97 6.82
C ARG A 109 20.72 -3.21 5.69
N LEU A 110 20.07 -2.24 5.06
CA LEU A 110 20.70 -1.39 4.03
C LEU A 110 21.91 -0.65 4.58
N TYR A 111 21.80 -0.11 5.79
CA TYR A 111 22.89 0.54 6.50
C TYR A 111 24.13 -0.35 6.63
N ASN A 112 23.90 -1.60 7.05
CA ASN A 112 24.95 -2.59 7.24
C ASN A 112 25.56 -3.07 5.91
N VAL A 113 24.72 -3.34 4.91
CA VAL A 113 25.15 -3.84 3.60
C VAL A 113 25.95 -2.80 2.83
N LEU A 114 25.57 -1.52 2.90
CA LEU A 114 26.28 -0.43 2.24
C LEU A 114 27.58 -0.03 2.95
N SER A 115 27.76 -0.45 4.21
CA SER A 115 28.96 -0.10 4.98
C SER A 115 30.21 -0.74 4.38
N GLY A 116 31.17 0.10 3.98
CA GLY A 116 32.43 -0.31 3.34
C GLY A 116 32.34 -0.48 1.82
N CYS A 117 31.17 -0.32 1.22
CA CYS A 117 30.98 -0.40 -0.23
C CYS A 117 31.50 0.84 -0.97
N LYS A 118 31.89 0.63 -2.24
CA LYS A 118 32.25 1.65 -3.23
C LYS A 118 31.22 1.66 -4.35
N VAL A 119 30.01 2.11 -4.00
CA VAL A 119 28.80 2.00 -4.83
C VAL A 119 28.06 3.33 -4.89
N LEU A 120 27.30 3.51 -5.96
CA LEU A 120 26.31 4.59 -6.10
C LEU A 120 24.90 4.04 -5.81
N VAL A 121 24.12 4.72 -4.98
CA VAL A 121 22.68 4.44 -4.82
C VAL A 121 21.89 5.60 -5.42
N VAL A 122 20.96 5.30 -6.31
CA VAL A 122 20.12 6.29 -6.98
C VAL A 122 18.69 6.13 -6.49
N LEU A 123 18.18 7.19 -5.87
CA LEU A 123 16.79 7.33 -5.42
C LEU A 123 16.10 8.36 -6.32
N ASP A 124 15.43 7.88 -7.34
CA ASP A 124 14.78 8.72 -8.34
C ASP A 124 13.39 9.16 -7.87
N ASP A 125 13.05 10.41 -8.13
CA ASP A 125 11.78 11.07 -7.88
C ASP A 125 11.33 11.03 -6.40
N VAL A 126 12.15 11.62 -5.53
CA VAL A 126 11.84 11.72 -4.09
C VAL A 126 11.07 13.01 -3.78
N TRP A 127 9.89 12.85 -3.17
CA TRP A 127 8.95 13.95 -2.90
C TRP A 127 9.01 14.54 -1.49
N ASN A 128 9.47 13.78 -0.49
CA ASN A 128 9.53 14.27 0.89
C ASN A 128 10.73 13.68 1.65
N ALA A 129 11.14 14.38 2.71
CA ALA A 129 12.30 14.00 3.50
C ALA A 129 12.08 12.65 4.20
N SER A 130 10.86 12.39 4.72
CA SER A 130 10.52 11.14 5.44
C SER A 130 10.81 9.87 4.62
N HIS A 131 10.51 9.86 3.32
CA HIS A 131 10.84 8.72 2.45
C HIS A 131 12.34 8.55 2.29
N LEU A 132 13.09 9.65 2.18
CA LEU A 132 14.55 9.62 2.06
C LEU A 132 15.21 9.04 3.31
N GLU A 133 14.70 9.37 4.51
CA GLU A 133 15.26 8.89 5.79
C GLU A 133 15.18 7.36 5.92
N CYS A 134 14.26 6.72 5.21
CA CYS A 134 14.14 5.26 5.17
C CYS A 134 15.25 4.56 4.39
N PHE A 135 16.05 5.30 3.61
CA PHE A 135 17.15 4.73 2.81
C PHE A 135 18.53 5.23 3.23
N VAL A 136 18.60 6.46 3.77
CA VAL A 136 19.89 7.11 4.07
C VAL A 136 19.91 7.82 5.42
N PRO A 137 21.09 7.90 6.07
CA PRO A 137 21.28 8.66 7.29
C PRO A 137 21.19 10.18 7.04
N MET A 138 20.20 10.83 7.65
CA MET A 138 19.95 12.27 7.46
C MET A 138 20.85 13.19 8.30
N ARG A 139 21.47 12.66 9.37
CA ARG A 139 22.32 13.43 10.30
C ARG A 139 23.79 13.49 9.89
N GLY A 140 24.06 13.34 8.59
CA GLY A 140 25.40 13.36 8.01
C GLY A 140 25.95 11.97 7.72
N ARG A 141 27.03 11.95 6.94
CA ARG A 141 27.61 10.73 6.38
C ARG A 141 28.31 9.89 7.45
N PRO A 142 27.92 8.61 7.64
CA PRO A 142 28.67 7.68 8.48
C PRO A 142 30.10 7.48 7.96
N LYS A 143 31.05 7.27 8.87
CA LYS A 143 32.43 6.93 8.50
C LYS A 143 32.52 5.65 7.67
N THR A 144 31.63 4.68 7.94
CA THR A 144 31.55 3.42 7.19
C THR A 144 31.07 3.61 5.76
N TRP A 145 30.46 4.74 5.43
CA TRP A 145 29.95 5.07 4.10
C TRP A 145 30.91 5.95 3.30
N SER A 146 32.21 5.97 3.62
CA SER A 146 33.20 6.88 3.04
C SER A 146 33.36 6.78 1.51
N ASN A 147 32.91 5.69 0.90
CA ASN A 147 32.91 5.49 -0.55
C ASN A 147 31.51 5.22 -1.14
N VAL A 148 30.45 5.42 -0.35
CA VAL A 148 29.07 5.36 -0.82
C VAL A 148 28.63 6.76 -1.21
N ALA A 149 28.07 6.91 -2.40
CA ALA A 149 27.36 8.11 -2.81
C ALA A 149 25.88 7.79 -2.99
N VAL A 150 25.02 8.73 -2.60
CA VAL A 150 23.59 8.66 -2.87
C VAL A 150 23.20 9.85 -3.74
N LEU A 151 22.60 9.55 -4.89
CA LEU A 151 22.03 10.55 -5.79
C LEU A 151 20.51 10.52 -5.64
N VAL A 152 19.93 11.68 -5.40
CA VAL A 152 18.48 11.85 -5.28
C VAL A 152 18.01 12.82 -6.34
N THR A 153 17.04 12.42 -7.16
CA THR A 153 16.34 13.39 -8.02
C THR A 153 15.10 13.89 -7.31
N THR A 154 14.88 15.21 -7.32
CA THR A 154 13.75 15.81 -6.58
C THR A 154 13.31 17.15 -7.17
N ARG A 155 12.09 17.56 -6.84
CA ARG A 155 11.57 18.91 -7.11
C ARG A 155 11.87 19.89 -5.97
N PHE A 156 12.34 19.40 -4.83
CA PHE A 156 12.50 20.18 -3.59
C PHE A 156 13.99 20.35 -3.27
N ALA A 157 14.52 21.56 -3.44
CA ALA A 157 15.96 21.84 -3.23
C ALA A 157 16.37 21.74 -1.75
N ASP A 158 15.40 21.87 -0.88
CA ASP A 158 15.44 21.94 0.58
C ASP A 158 15.11 20.60 1.25
N LEU A 159 15.00 19.53 0.46
CA LEU A 159 14.76 18.15 0.92
C LEU A 159 15.74 17.73 2.04
N VAL A 160 17.01 18.14 1.93
CA VAL A 160 18.07 17.91 2.93
C VAL A 160 18.98 19.12 3.04
N GLN A 161 19.31 19.54 4.27
CA GLN A 161 20.14 20.73 4.51
C GLN A 161 21.62 20.59 4.08
N LYS A 162 22.17 19.37 4.06
CA LYS A 162 23.60 19.11 3.80
C LYS A 162 23.78 18.14 2.62
N ALA A 163 23.60 18.65 1.40
CA ALA A 163 23.82 17.89 0.17
C ALA A 163 24.53 18.73 -0.89
N GLU A 164 25.26 18.08 -1.80
CA GLU A 164 25.69 18.73 -3.05
C GLU A 164 24.45 18.92 -3.93
N LEU A 165 24.21 20.13 -4.42
CA LEU A 165 23.00 20.46 -5.18
C LEU A 165 23.33 20.80 -6.64
N LEU A 166 22.94 19.93 -7.56
CA LEU A 166 22.97 20.17 -8.99
C LEU A 166 21.59 20.68 -9.44
N ARG A 167 21.50 21.97 -9.78
CA ARG A 167 20.27 22.58 -10.30
C ARG A 167 20.20 22.43 -11.82
N LEU A 168 19.18 21.73 -12.31
CA LEU A 168 18.86 21.68 -13.73
C LEU A 168 18.02 22.89 -14.11
N GLY A 169 18.59 23.73 -14.97
CA GLY A 169 17.92 24.87 -15.57
C GLY A 169 17.32 24.58 -16.94
N ASP A 170 16.65 25.60 -17.45
CA ASP A 170 16.03 25.65 -18.78
C ASP A 170 17.00 25.24 -19.89
N LEU A 171 16.44 24.73 -20.99
CA LEU A 171 17.22 24.49 -22.20
C LEU A 171 17.68 25.81 -22.81
N THR A 172 18.89 25.78 -23.35
CA THR A 172 19.37 26.84 -24.24
C THR A 172 18.58 26.82 -25.55
N ASP A 173 18.64 27.91 -26.31
CA ASP A 173 17.99 27.94 -27.63
C ASP A 173 18.60 26.90 -28.59
N ALA A 174 19.88 26.56 -28.45
CA ALA A 174 20.53 25.53 -29.25
C ALA A 174 19.97 24.13 -28.94
N GLU A 175 19.93 23.76 -27.65
CA GLU A 175 19.35 22.48 -27.22
C GLU A 175 17.84 22.39 -27.54
N SER A 176 17.11 23.50 -27.40
CA SER A 176 15.68 23.56 -27.72
C SER A 176 15.42 23.28 -29.21
N ARG A 177 16.30 23.77 -30.10
CA ARG A 177 16.19 23.54 -31.55
C ARG A 177 16.42 22.08 -31.90
N GLU A 178 17.34 21.42 -31.21
CA GLU A 178 17.64 20.00 -31.42
C GLU A 178 16.41 19.14 -31.12
N LEU A 179 15.75 19.37 -29.98
CA LEU A 179 14.53 18.63 -29.60
C LEU A 179 13.34 18.87 -30.53
N LEU A 180 13.18 20.08 -31.07
CA LEU A 180 12.09 20.38 -32.00
C LEU A 180 12.29 19.75 -33.39
N HIS A 181 13.52 19.34 -33.73
CA HIS A 181 13.89 18.80 -35.05
C HIS A 181 13.48 19.70 -36.24
N LEU A 182 13.27 20.99 -36.00
CA LEU A 182 12.81 21.95 -37.00
C LEU A 182 13.99 22.77 -37.54
N LYS A 183 14.20 22.70 -38.87
CA LYS A 183 15.20 23.52 -39.57
C LYS A 183 14.53 24.76 -40.19
N GLY A 184 15.16 25.93 -40.05
CA GLY A 184 14.92 27.05 -40.98
C GLY A 184 14.04 28.23 -40.57
N ASP A 185 13.79 28.50 -39.28
CA ASP A 185 13.26 29.80 -38.82
C ASP A 185 13.63 30.04 -37.35
N GLY A 186 14.67 30.84 -37.12
CA GLY A 186 15.18 31.12 -35.77
C GLY A 186 14.19 31.84 -34.85
N ALA A 187 13.28 32.65 -35.41
CA ALA A 187 12.31 33.41 -34.65
C ALA A 187 11.18 32.50 -34.15
N LEU A 188 10.64 31.65 -35.04
CA LEU A 188 9.63 30.66 -34.68
C LEU A 188 10.15 29.69 -33.62
N LEU A 189 11.38 29.17 -33.80
CA LEU A 189 12.03 28.28 -32.85
C LEU A 189 12.15 28.90 -31.45
N THR A 190 12.58 30.15 -31.38
CA THR A 190 12.72 30.87 -30.10
C THR A 190 11.36 31.09 -29.44
N ARG A 191 10.32 31.37 -30.22
CA ARG A 191 8.96 31.56 -29.71
C ARG A 191 8.36 30.26 -29.17
N LEU A 192 8.51 29.15 -29.89
CA LEU A 192 8.09 27.82 -29.43
C LEU A 192 8.84 27.39 -28.18
N ALA A 193 10.16 27.59 -28.14
CA ALA A 193 10.97 27.34 -26.95
C ALA A 193 10.43 28.08 -25.71
N LYS A 194 10.04 29.35 -25.86
CA LYS A 194 9.42 30.13 -24.78
C LYS A 194 8.04 29.60 -24.36
N LEU A 195 7.17 29.30 -25.32
CA LEU A 195 5.82 28.76 -25.03
C LEU A 195 5.87 27.39 -24.34
N CYS A 196 6.90 26.59 -24.63
CA CYS A 196 7.18 25.32 -23.96
C CYS A 196 7.92 25.51 -22.62
N SER A 197 8.07 26.74 -22.11
CA SER A 197 8.88 27.09 -20.94
C SER A 197 10.30 26.50 -20.98
N ARG A 198 10.85 26.30 -22.18
CA ARG A 198 12.14 25.65 -22.44
C ARG A 198 12.29 24.29 -21.73
N SER A 199 11.18 23.62 -21.48
CA SER A 199 11.14 22.30 -20.86
C SER A 199 11.52 21.22 -21.88
N PRO A 200 12.49 20.34 -21.58
CA PRO A 200 12.83 19.22 -22.42
C PRO A 200 11.62 18.37 -22.80
N LEU A 201 10.79 17.97 -21.83
CA LEU A 201 9.63 17.13 -22.10
C LEU A 201 8.60 17.82 -23.01
N ALA A 202 8.29 19.10 -22.74
CA ALA A 202 7.36 19.85 -23.58
C ALA A 202 7.85 19.97 -25.03
N LEU A 203 9.14 20.26 -25.21
CA LEU A 203 9.75 20.39 -26.53
C LEU A 203 9.86 19.04 -27.26
N SER A 204 10.16 17.95 -26.54
CA SER A 204 10.15 16.59 -27.10
C SER A 204 8.76 16.18 -27.60
N ILE A 205 7.72 16.41 -26.78
CA ILE A 205 6.33 16.13 -27.19
C ILE A 205 5.96 16.98 -28.42
N LEU A 206 6.25 18.28 -28.38
CA LEU A 206 5.93 19.20 -29.47
C LEU A 206 6.66 18.84 -30.77
N GLY A 207 7.97 18.55 -30.69
CA GLY A 207 8.81 18.13 -31.80
C GLY A 207 8.30 16.85 -32.43
N ALA A 208 8.06 15.82 -31.62
CA ALA A 208 7.52 14.54 -32.08
C ALA A 208 6.13 14.68 -32.72
N THR A 209 5.26 15.50 -32.13
CA THR A 209 3.93 15.78 -32.69
C THR A 209 4.02 16.48 -34.05
N GLY A 210 4.97 17.42 -34.19
CA GLY A 210 5.17 18.15 -35.44
C GLY A 210 5.70 17.26 -36.56
N GLN A 211 6.60 16.33 -36.24
CA GLN A 211 7.06 15.31 -37.18
C GLN A 211 5.92 14.40 -37.64
N LEU A 212 5.09 13.93 -36.70
CA LEU A 212 3.96 13.05 -37.01
C LEU A 212 2.94 13.73 -37.94
N GLU A 213 2.62 15.00 -37.69
CA GLU A 213 1.74 15.78 -38.58
C GLU A 213 2.35 16.01 -39.96
N ALA A 214 3.65 16.30 -40.04
CA ALA A 214 4.35 16.46 -41.32
C ALA A 214 4.41 15.16 -42.13
N GLU A 215 4.44 13.99 -41.47
CA GLU A 215 4.38 12.67 -42.12
C GLU A 215 2.98 12.37 -42.68
N ARG A 216 1.91 12.88 -42.06
CA ARG A 216 0.52 12.68 -42.51
C ARG A 216 0.19 13.46 -43.78
N ASP A 217 0.77 14.64 -43.94
CA ASP A 217 0.60 15.48 -45.14
C ASP A 217 1.97 15.94 -45.67
N ALA A 218 2.54 15.13 -46.57
CA ALA A 218 3.82 15.42 -47.22
C ALA A 218 3.82 16.72 -48.04
N SER A 219 2.64 17.30 -48.36
CA SER A 219 2.55 18.58 -49.05
C SER A 219 2.76 19.78 -48.11
N GLN A 220 2.59 19.57 -46.80
CA GLN A 220 2.71 20.60 -45.79
C GLN A 220 4.16 20.73 -45.29
N LYS A 221 4.73 21.93 -45.42
CA LYS A 221 6.08 22.19 -44.89
C LYS A 221 6.07 22.12 -43.36
N PRO A 222 7.09 21.50 -42.70
CA PRO A 222 7.16 21.44 -41.24
C PRO A 222 7.02 22.80 -40.55
N ALA A 223 7.62 23.86 -41.12
CA ALA A 223 7.50 25.22 -40.58
C ALA A 223 6.04 25.70 -40.48
N THR A 224 5.17 25.31 -41.42
CA THR A 224 3.74 25.66 -41.40
C THR A 224 3.02 24.96 -40.24
N VAL A 225 3.30 23.67 -40.02
CA VAL A 225 2.75 22.89 -38.89
C VAL A 225 3.14 23.53 -37.56
N PHE A 226 4.43 23.83 -37.39
CA PHE A 226 4.95 24.45 -36.16
C PHE A 226 4.46 25.88 -35.95
N THR A 227 4.16 26.63 -37.02
CA THR A 227 3.52 27.95 -36.91
C THR A 227 2.11 27.81 -36.34
N ALA A 228 1.31 26.87 -36.85
CA ALA A 228 -0.02 26.60 -36.32
C ALA A 228 0.02 26.14 -34.85
N PHE A 229 1.01 25.32 -34.48
CA PHE A 229 1.21 24.92 -33.09
C PHE A 229 1.54 26.11 -32.19
N CYS A 230 2.37 27.05 -32.67
CA CYS A 230 2.71 28.25 -31.94
C CYS A 230 1.46 29.07 -31.59
N ASP A 231 0.53 29.21 -32.54
CA ASP A 231 -0.70 29.96 -32.33
C ASP A 231 -1.67 29.22 -31.38
N GLU A 232 -1.81 27.89 -31.52
CA GLU A 232 -2.64 27.09 -30.62
C GLU A 232 -2.13 27.11 -29.17
N LEU A 233 -0.82 26.94 -28.97
CA LEU A 233 -0.21 26.98 -27.63
C LEU A 233 -0.32 28.36 -26.98
N ALA A 234 -0.16 29.44 -27.76
CA ALA A 234 -0.33 30.80 -27.28
C ALA A 234 -1.78 31.11 -26.89
N ALA A 235 -2.76 30.61 -27.65
CA ALA A 235 -4.18 30.79 -27.33
C ALA A 235 -4.58 30.09 -26.03
N GLN A 236 -3.96 28.95 -25.71
CA GLN A 236 -4.25 28.17 -24.51
C GLN A 236 -3.50 28.62 -23.25
N GLU A 237 -2.49 29.49 -23.38
CA GLU A 237 -1.59 29.87 -22.27
C GLU A 237 -2.30 30.42 -21.04
N LYS A 238 -3.39 31.17 -21.23
CA LYS A 238 -4.20 31.69 -20.12
C LYS A 238 -5.03 30.63 -19.42
N ALA A 239 -5.52 29.64 -20.16
CA ALA A 239 -6.42 28.61 -19.64
C ALA A 239 -5.65 27.46 -19.00
N GLU A 240 -4.47 27.12 -19.55
CA GLU A 240 -3.57 26.10 -19.02
C GLU A 240 -2.14 26.68 -18.96
N PRO A 241 -1.74 27.24 -17.81
CA PRO A 241 -0.41 27.82 -17.63
C PRO A 241 0.72 26.79 -17.78
N ASN A 242 0.47 25.50 -17.49
CA ASN A 242 1.50 24.47 -17.55
C ASN A 242 1.81 24.12 -19.02
N ALA A 243 2.99 24.52 -19.48
CA ALA A 243 3.44 24.29 -20.85
C ALA A 243 3.49 22.80 -21.26
N ILE A 244 3.80 21.89 -20.33
CA ILE A 244 3.83 20.45 -20.61
C ILE A 244 2.40 19.94 -20.84
N LYS A 245 1.43 20.30 -19.99
CA LYS A 245 0.02 19.93 -20.18
C LYS A 245 -0.54 20.46 -21.50
N ARG A 246 -0.20 21.70 -21.89
CA ARG A 246 -0.56 22.24 -23.22
C ARG A 246 0.00 21.40 -24.37
N CYS A 247 1.26 20.98 -24.29
CA CYS A 247 1.89 20.13 -25.31
C CYS A 247 1.26 18.73 -25.35
N ILE A 248 0.95 18.14 -24.20
CA ILE A 248 0.21 16.86 -24.09
C ILE A 248 -1.17 17.00 -24.74
N GLY A 249 -1.92 18.07 -24.42
CA GLY A 249 -3.22 18.33 -25.02
C GLY A 249 -3.16 18.50 -26.54
N LEU A 250 -2.13 19.18 -27.04
CA LEU A 250 -1.87 19.35 -28.47
C LEU A 250 -1.61 17.99 -29.14
N ALA A 251 -0.73 17.15 -28.56
CA ALA A 251 -0.45 15.79 -29.04
C ALA A 251 -1.69 14.90 -28.99
N HIS A 252 -2.42 14.90 -27.87
CA HIS A 252 -3.63 14.12 -27.66
C HIS A 252 -4.69 14.42 -28.73
N LYS A 253 -4.92 15.69 -29.10
CA LYS A 253 -5.89 16.05 -30.17
C LYS A 253 -5.59 15.36 -31.50
N ARG A 254 -4.31 15.09 -31.78
CA ARG A 254 -3.80 14.55 -33.05
C ARG A 254 -3.65 13.02 -33.02
N LEU A 255 -3.86 12.37 -31.88
CA LEU A 255 -3.96 10.92 -31.83
C LEU A 255 -5.18 10.42 -32.64
N GLU A 256 -5.02 9.24 -33.25
CA GLU A 256 -6.15 8.49 -33.82
C GLU A 256 -7.12 8.10 -32.69
N GLN A 257 -8.40 7.87 -33.00
CA GLN A 257 -9.39 7.60 -31.96
C GLN A 257 -9.02 6.38 -31.10
N GLN A 258 -8.52 5.31 -31.73
CA GLN A 258 -8.08 4.11 -31.02
C GLN A 258 -6.93 4.39 -30.04
N ASP A 259 -6.00 5.27 -30.41
CA ASP A 259 -4.85 5.65 -29.57
C ASP A 259 -5.28 6.57 -28.42
N LYS A 260 -6.25 7.46 -28.67
CA LYS A 260 -6.89 8.28 -27.63
C LYS A 260 -7.56 7.40 -26.59
N ASP A 261 -8.34 6.43 -27.04
CA ASP A 261 -9.06 5.54 -26.13
C ASP A 261 -8.08 4.70 -25.29
N LEU A 262 -6.95 4.24 -25.87
CA LEU A 262 -5.89 3.59 -25.12
C LEU A 262 -5.30 4.51 -24.04
N TYR A 263 -4.87 5.70 -24.45
CA TYR A 263 -4.18 6.65 -23.59
C TYR A 263 -5.07 7.15 -22.45
N LEU A 264 -6.33 7.50 -22.74
CA LEU A 264 -7.31 7.91 -21.73
C LEU A 264 -7.72 6.75 -20.82
N GLY A 265 -7.79 5.53 -21.34
CA GLY A 265 -8.08 4.34 -20.53
C GLY A 265 -7.05 4.08 -19.43
N MET A 266 -5.83 4.60 -19.55
CA MET A 266 -4.80 4.50 -18.51
C MET A 266 -5.11 5.35 -17.27
N ALA A 267 -6.14 6.21 -17.30
CA ALA A 267 -6.58 6.97 -16.13
C ALA A 267 -7.06 6.10 -14.95
N VAL A 268 -7.42 4.83 -15.22
CA VAL A 268 -7.82 3.86 -14.18
C VAL A 268 -6.66 3.48 -13.24
N PHE A 269 -5.41 3.69 -13.66
CA PHE A 269 -4.25 3.30 -12.88
C PHE A 269 -3.87 4.35 -11.83
N PRO A 270 -3.41 3.90 -10.65
CA PRO A 270 -2.91 4.80 -9.62
C PRO A 270 -1.60 5.47 -10.05
N ASP A 271 -1.26 6.56 -9.36
CA ASP A 271 -0.02 7.28 -9.59
C ASP A 271 1.21 6.40 -9.30
N ASP A 272 2.33 6.69 -9.95
CA ASP A 272 3.64 6.05 -9.73
C ASP A 272 3.72 4.53 -9.97
N VAL A 273 2.75 3.93 -10.67
CA VAL A 273 2.79 2.48 -10.99
C VAL A 273 3.42 2.19 -12.35
N LEU A 274 4.36 1.24 -12.36
CA LEU A 274 4.85 0.62 -13.58
C LEU A 274 3.83 -0.38 -14.11
N LEU A 275 3.31 -0.11 -15.31
CA LEU A 275 2.24 -0.89 -15.93
C LEU A 275 2.85 -2.01 -16.78
N PRO A 276 2.69 -3.30 -16.41
CA PRO A 276 3.14 -4.39 -17.26
C PRO A 276 2.34 -4.41 -18.57
N ILE A 277 3.00 -4.52 -19.71
CA ILE A 277 2.30 -4.59 -21.01
C ILE A 277 1.35 -5.80 -21.05
N ALA A 278 1.71 -6.90 -20.37
CA ALA A 278 0.83 -8.05 -20.20
C ALA A 278 -0.50 -7.69 -19.50
N ALA A 279 -0.47 -6.85 -18.46
CA ALA A 279 -1.67 -6.39 -17.77
C ALA A 279 -2.52 -5.50 -18.69
N LEU A 280 -1.88 -4.61 -19.45
CA LEU A 280 -2.58 -3.78 -20.44
C LEU A 280 -3.28 -4.62 -21.51
N ARG A 281 -2.64 -5.70 -21.99
CA ARG A 281 -3.26 -6.64 -22.94
C ARG A 281 -4.52 -7.27 -22.38
N THR A 282 -4.49 -7.68 -21.12
CA THR A 282 -5.66 -8.24 -20.43
C THR A 282 -6.76 -7.21 -20.26
N ILE A 283 -6.41 -5.97 -19.89
CA ILE A 283 -7.38 -4.91 -19.58
C ILE A 283 -8.02 -4.36 -20.85
N PHE A 284 -7.25 -4.21 -21.93
CA PHE A 284 -7.68 -3.51 -23.14
C PHE A 284 -8.00 -4.39 -24.35
N ARG A 285 -7.88 -5.73 -24.24
CA ARG A 285 -8.32 -6.81 -25.16
C ARG A 285 -8.28 -6.57 -26.68
N ASP A 286 -9.07 -5.61 -27.18
CA ASP A 286 -9.25 -5.29 -28.61
C ASP A 286 -8.27 -4.21 -29.12
N LYS A 287 -7.43 -3.66 -28.24
CA LYS A 287 -6.43 -2.65 -28.58
C LYS A 287 -5.16 -3.32 -29.12
N ASP A 288 -4.71 -2.89 -30.30
CA ASP A 288 -3.46 -3.35 -30.92
C ASP A 288 -2.23 -2.74 -30.23
N LEU A 289 -2.00 -3.15 -28.98
CA LEU A 289 -0.97 -2.55 -28.12
C LEU A 289 0.44 -2.60 -28.72
N ASP A 290 0.71 -3.58 -29.59
CA ASP A 290 2.01 -3.73 -30.24
C ASP A 290 2.28 -2.64 -31.29
N THR A 291 1.24 -2.01 -31.85
CA THR A 291 1.38 -0.83 -32.71
C THR A 291 1.11 0.48 -31.98
N GLN A 292 0.18 0.49 -31.03
CA GLN A 292 -0.25 1.71 -30.35
C GLN A 292 0.76 2.19 -29.29
N LEU A 293 1.34 1.29 -28.48
CA LEU A 293 2.31 1.70 -27.46
C LEU A 293 3.55 2.35 -28.06
N PRO A 294 4.17 1.83 -29.15
CA PRO A 294 5.26 2.53 -29.83
C PRO A 294 4.88 3.91 -30.36
N ARG A 295 3.64 4.12 -30.81
CA ARG A 295 3.17 5.45 -31.26
C ARG A 295 3.05 6.44 -30.09
N LEU A 296 2.48 6.01 -28.97
CA LEU A 296 2.39 6.83 -27.75
C LEU A 296 3.79 7.14 -27.19
N GLU A 297 4.70 6.17 -27.24
CA GLU A 297 6.10 6.33 -26.83
C GLU A 297 6.85 7.31 -27.75
N ARG A 298 6.65 7.22 -29.07
CA ARG A 298 7.22 8.14 -30.05
C ARG A 298 6.81 9.59 -29.77
N LEU A 299 5.60 9.82 -29.26
CA LEU A 299 5.09 11.13 -28.86
C LEU A 299 5.49 11.55 -27.44
N HIS A 300 6.30 10.76 -26.73
CA HIS A 300 6.72 10.99 -25.34
C HIS A 300 5.56 11.07 -24.33
N LEU A 301 4.40 10.47 -24.66
CA LEU A 301 3.25 10.38 -23.76
C LEU A 301 3.40 9.25 -22.74
N ILE A 302 4.13 8.20 -23.12
CA ILE A 302 4.52 7.08 -22.25
C ILE A 302 6.02 6.81 -22.43
N ARG A 303 6.63 6.10 -21.48
CA ARG A 303 7.99 5.57 -21.57
C ARG A 303 7.98 4.08 -21.36
N LYS A 304 8.65 3.31 -22.21
CA LYS A 304 8.87 1.88 -21.99
C LYS A 304 10.05 1.66 -21.05
N GLU A 305 9.90 0.73 -20.13
CA GLU A 305 10.97 0.27 -19.23
C GLU A 305 11.17 -1.23 -19.44
N GLU A 306 12.41 -1.65 -19.67
CA GLU A 306 12.78 -3.06 -19.80
C GLU A 306 13.02 -3.65 -18.40
N GLY A 307 12.21 -4.63 -17.99
CA GLY A 307 12.39 -5.35 -16.74
C GLY A 307 13.10 -6.67 -16.95
N ALA A 308 14.12 -6.97 -16.14
CA ALA A 308 14.96 -8.17 -16.28
C ALA A 308 14.26 -9.50 -15.93
N ALA A 309 13.01 -9.50 -15.42
CA ALA A 309 12.34 -10.72 -14.93
C ALA A 309 10.83 -10.89 -15.28
N ASP A 310 10.05 -9.81 -15.48
CA ASP A 310 8.58 -9.87 -15.62
C ASP A 310 8.06 -9.35 -16.99
N GLY A 311 8.95 -9.13 -17.96
CA GLY A 311 8.61 -8.58 -19.29
C GLY A 311 8.55 -7.04 -19.34
N PRO A 312 8.25 -6.47 -20.52
CA PRO A 312 8.28 -5.03 -20.74
C PRO A 312 7.15 -4.30 -19.99
N ARG A 313 7.46 -3.12 -19.46
CA ARG A 313 6.53 -2.26 -18.71
C ARG A 313 6.48 -0.87 -19.35
N ILE A 314 5.45 -0.10 -19.00
CA ILE A 314 5.36 1.31 -19.37
C ILE A 314 5.14 2.18 -18.13
N ARG A 315 5.56 3.45 -18.22
CA ARG A 315 5.32 4.49 -17.23
C ARG A 315 4.74 5.73 -17.92
N LEU A 316 3.79 6.37 -17.26
CA LEU A 316 3.30 7.71 -17.63
C LEU A 316 4.02 8.74 -16.76
N HIS A 317 4.39 9.87 -17.33
CA HIS A 317 4.83 11.02 -16.53
C HIS A 317 3.64 11.56 -15.73
N ASP A 318 3.84 12.09 -14.52
CA ASP A 318 2.72 12.46 -13.63
C ASP A 318 1.79 13.48 -14.27
N LEU A 319 2.34 14.49 -14.96
CA LEU A 319 1.53 15.47 -15.72
C LEU A 319 0.74 14.85 -16.88
N SER A 320 1.19 13.72 -17.42
CA SER A 320 0.46 12.93 -18.41
C SER A 320 -0.66 12.13 -17.74
N LEU A 321 -0.39 11.53 -16.58
CA LEU A 321 -1.41 10.82 -15.80
C LEU A 321 -2.49 11.79 -15.29
N GLU A 322 -2.09 12.96 -14.78
CA GLU A 322 -2.97 14.05 -14.38
C GLU A 322 -3.83 14.53 -15.56
N PHE A 323 -3.22 14.71 -16.74
CA PHE A 323 -3.96 15.07 -17.95
C PHE A 323 -5.03 14.02 -18.32
N VAL A 324 -4.70 12.72 -18.35
CA VAL A 324 -5.69 11.69 -18.70
C VAL A 324 -6.78 11.57 -17.64
N LYS A 325 -6.46 11.74 -16.35
CA LYS A 325 -7.43 11.78 -15.25
C LYS A 325 -8.38 12.98 -15.35
N GLU A 326 -7.88 14.16 -15.71
CA GLU A 326 -8.71 15.34 -15.96
C GLU A 326 -9.64 15.19 -17.17
N GLN A 327 -9.22 14.42 -18.19
CA GLN A 327 -10.07 14.12 -19.35
C GLN A 327 -11.04 12.96 -19.09
N ALA A 328 -10.76 12.04 -18.16
CA ALA A 328 -11.58 10.85 -17.88
C ALA A 328 -13.07 11.13 -17.58
N PRO A 329 -13.47 12.20 -16.86
CA PRO A 329 -14.88 12.56 -16.69
C PRO A 329 -15.65 12.77 -18.01
N ARG A 330 -14.96 13.14 -19.09
CA ARG A 330 -15.55 13.33 -20.43
C ARG A 330 -15.74 12.03 -21.20
N CYS A 331 -15.20 10.92 -20.68
CA CYS A 331 -15.22 9.59 -21.29
C CYS A 331 -16.02 8.57 -20.45
N GLY A 332 -16.98 9.03 -19.63
CA GLY A 332 -17.79 8.18 -18.75
C GLY A 332 -17.28 8.08 -17.31
N GLY A 333 -16.13 8.70 -17.00
CA GLY A 333 -15.55 8.76 -15.66
C GLY A 333 -14.71 7.53 -15.30
N GLU A 334 -13.82 7.68 -14.32
CA GLU A 334 -12.95 6.60 -13.84
C GLU A 334 -13.73 5.35 -13.40
N THR A 335 -14.98 5.53 -12.92
CA THR A 335 -15.87 4.42 -12.55
C THR A 335 -16.30 3.58 -13.76
N ALA A 336 -16.62 4.22 -14.90
CA ALA A 336 -16.97 3.49 -16.12
C ALA A 336 -15.75 2.74 -16.68
N LEU A 337 -14.57 3.37 -16.68
CA LEU A 337 -13.31 2.72 -17.06
C LEU A 337 -12.98 1.54 -16.14
N HIS A 338 -13.26 1.67 -14.84
CA HIS A 338 -13.11 0.57 -13.89
C HIS A 338 -14.12 -0.56 -14.15
N GLN A 339 -15.37 -0.23 -14.47
CA GLN A 339 -16.40 -1.22 -14.82
C GLN A 339 -16.04 -1.98 -16.11
N GLU A 340 -15.53 -1.27 -17.11
CA GLU A 340 -15.01 -1.85 -18.36
C GLU A 340 -13.84 -2.79 -18.08
N LEU A 341 -12.91 -2.39 -17.22
CA LEU A 341 -11.82 -3.24 -16.74
C LEU A 341 -12.34 -4.52 -16.08
N LEU A 342 -13.31 -4.41 -15.16
CA LEU A 342 -13.92 -5.58 -14.50
C LEU A 342 -14.61 -6.50 -15.51
N THR A 343 -15.25 -5.93 -16.53
CA THR A 343 -15.96 -6.69 -17.57
C THR A 343 -14.99 -7.45 -18.48
N ASN A 344 -13.91 -6.79 -18.91
CA ASN A 344 -12.85 -7.40 -19.72
C ASN A 344 -12.09 -8.48 -18.94
N TYR A 345 -11.95 -8.31 -17.62
CA TYR A 345 -11.34 -9.31 -16.76
C TYR A 345 -12.25 -10.53 -16.54
N SER A 346 -13.55 -10.32 -16.28
CA SER A 346 -14.55 -11.38 -16.13
C SER A 346 -14.68 -12.24 -17.39
N SER A 347 -14.72 -11.60 -18.57
CA SER A 347 -14.74 -12.34 -19.83
C SER A 347 -13.44 -13.10 -20.13
N CYS A 348 -12.31 -12.76 -19.47
CA CYS A 348 -11.06 -13.54 -19.57
C CYS A 348 -11.16 -14.83 -18.76
N LEU A 349 -11.84 -14.78 -17.62
CA LEU A 349 -12.15 -15.95 -16.81
C LEU A 349 -13.15 -16.86 -17.54
N GLU A 350 -14.17 -16.30 -18.19
CA GLU A 350 -15.17 -17.07 -18.98
C GLU A 350 -14.56 -17.78 -20.21
N HIS A 351 -13.59 -17.18 -20.90
CA HIS A 351 -12.91 -17.86 -22.02
C HIS A 351 -11.90 -18.92 -21.57
N MET A 352 -11.40 -18.84 -20.34
CA MET A 352 -10.54 -19.87 -19.73
C MET A 352 -11.34 -21.04 -19.14
N ILE A 353 -12.60 -20.80 -18.77
CA ILE A 353 -13.54 -21.80 -18.25
C ILE A 353 -14.52 -22.12 -19.39
N GLY A 354 -14.17 -23.10 -20.24
CA GLY A 354 -15.02 -23.51 -21.36
C GLY A 354 -16.48 -23.74 -20.97
N HIS A 355 -17.39 -23.34 -21.86
CA HIS A 355 -18.84 -23.53 -21.82
C HIS A 355 -19.31 -24.71 -20.96
N GLU A 356 -19.87 -24.43 -19.79
CA GLU A 356 -21.01 -25.17 -19.26
C GLU A 356 -21.73 -24.37 -18.17
N SER A 357 -23.07 -24.38 -18.25
CA SER A 357 -24.05 -23.87 -17.27
C SER A 357 -24.17 -22.36 -17.04
N SER A 358 -25.06 -21.77 -17.83
CA SER A 358 -25.83 -20.57 -17.54
C SER A 358 -26.70 -20.73 -16.27
N SER A 359 -26.39 -20.02 -15.19
CA SER A 359 -27.35 -19.52 -14.18
C SER A 359 -26.60 -18.88 -13.01
N CYS A 360 -26.38 -17.56 -13.09
CA CYS A 360 -26.33 -16.67 -11.92
C CYS A 360 -26.24 -15.21 -12.41
N TYR A 361 -27.40 -14.62 -12.74
CA TYR A 361 -27.51 -13.17 -12.85
C TYR A 361 -27.51 -12.60 -11.42
N CYS A 362 -26.37 -12.06 -10.97
CA CYS A 362 -26.31 -11.23 -9.78
C CYS A 362 -26.24 -9.75 -10.19
N ASN A 363 -27.09 -8.95 -9.56
CA ASN A 363 -27.42 -7.57 -9.93
C ASN A 363 -26.21 -6.62 -9.87
N ILE A 364 -25.89 -5.98 -10.99
CA ILE A 364 -24.72 -5.08 -11.20
C ILE A 364 -24.83 -3.72 -10.49
N ASN A 365 -25.93 -3.42 -9.80
CA ASN A 365 -26.19 -2.09 -9.22
C ASN A 365 -25.56 -1.82 -7.84
N SER A 366 -24.96 -2.81 -7.15
CA SER A 366 -24.41 -2.62 -5.79
C SER A 366 -22.92 -2.25 -5.74
N CYS A 367 -22.18 -2.35 -6.86
CA CYS A 367 -20.71 -2.23 -6.88
C CYS A 367 -20.16 -0.83 -7.24
N GLN A 368 -20.99 0.22 -7.23
CA GLN A 368 -20.60 1.56 -7.71
C GLN A 368 -19.81 2.43 -6.71
N ARG A 369 -19.48 1.96 -5.49
CA ARG A 369 -19.08 2.89 -4.39
C ARG A 369 -17.78 2.65 -3.63
N ARG A 370 -16.87 1.76 -4.03
CA ARG A 370 -15.56 1.65 -3.33
C ARG A 370 -14.40 1.56 -4.32
N ARG A 371 -13.68 2.68 -4.45
CA ARG A 371 -12.37 2.77 -5.10
C ARG A 371 -11.34 2.28 -4.09
N GLU A 372 -10.70 1.13 -4.34
CA GLU A 372 -9.28 0.85 -4.09
C GLU A 372 -8.99 -0.66 -4.22
N PHE A 373 -7.78 -0.98 -4.73
CA PHE A 373 -7.11 -2.28 -4.85
C PHE A 373 -7.25 -3.08 -6.15
N LEU A 374 -6.22 -2.98 -7.00
CA LEU A 374 -5.81 -4.03 -7.94
C LEU A 374 -4.27 -4.05 -8.03
N PHE A 375 -3.64 -5.15 -7.60
CA PHE A 375 -2.26 -5.52 -7.93
C PHE A 375 -2.30 -6.79 -8.77
N LEU A 376 -1.81 -6.72 -10.02
CA LEU A 376 -1.82 -7.82 -11.00
C LEU A 376 -0.47 -8.54 -11.04
N ALA A 377 -0.48 -9.88 -11.00
CA ALA A 377 0.67 -10.74 -11.28
C ALA A 377 0.62 -11.25 -12.74
N PRO A 378 1.74 -11.34 -13.50
CA PRO A 378 1.74 -11.84 -14.88
C PRO A 378 1.85 -13.37 -14.96
N CYS A 379 0.94 -14.01 -15.68
CA CYS A 379 1.02 -15.42 -16.07
C CYS A 379 1.93 -15.59 -17.30
N HIS A 380 2.97 -16.42 -17.19
CA HIS A 380 3.89 -16.75 -18.28
C HIS A 380 3.32 -17.86 -19.18
N GLY A 381 2.95 -17.54 -20.43
CA GLY A 381 2.59 -18.52 -21.46
C GLY A 381 3.76 -18.75 -22.43
N LYS A 382 4.30 -19.97 -22.49
CA LYS A 382 5.27 -20.39 -23.53
C LYS A 382 4.53 -20.71 -24.83
N MET A 383 4.94 -20.08 -25.94
CA MET A 383 4.49 -20.43 -27.29
C MET A 383 5.11 -21.74 -27.80
N ALA A 384 4.33 -22.43 -28.63
CA ALA A 384 4.60 -23.72 -29.25
C ALA A 384 5.61 -23.66 -30.43
N GLY A 385 6.38 -24.73 -30.59
CA GLY A 385 7.10 -25.08 -31.82
C GLY A 385 7.20 -26.60 -31.92
N GLY A 386 6.66 -27.18 -33.00
CA GLY A 386 6.56 -28.63 -33.20
C GLY A 386 7.79 -29.27 -33.87
N TYR A 387 7.91 -30.60 -33.75
CA TYR A 387 8.18 -31.62 -34.80
C TYR A 387 8.59 -32.97 -34.16
N GLY A 388 7.90 -34.05 -34.55
CA GLY A 388 8.47 -35.39 -34.83
C GLY A 388 8.91 -36.35 -33.71
N GLY A 389 8.10 -37.41 -33.50
CA GLY A 389 8.47 -38.85 -33.43
C GLY A 389 9.65 -39.35 -32.59
N ASP A 390 9.36 -40.11 -31.52
CA ASP A 390 9.78 -41.52 -31.28
C ASP A 390 9.72 -41.92 -29.78
N SER A 391 9.28 -43.15 -29.54
CA SER A 391 9.01 -43.78 -28.22
C SER A 391 10.30 -44.35 -27.55
N PRO A 392 10.22 -45.04 -26.39
CA PRO A 392 10.14 -44.50 -25.04
C PRO A 392 11.39 -44.87 -24.20
N GLY A 393 11.83 -43.97 -23.32
CA GLY A 393 12.96 -44.19 -22.41
C GLY A 393 12.71 -43.57 -21.04
N SER A 394 12.95 -44.37 -20.00
CA SER A 394 12.51 -44.20 -18.61
C SER A 394 13.05 -42.99 -17.82
N VAL A 395 12.38 -42.78 -16.67
CA VAL A 395 12.85 -42.31 -15.35
C VAL A 395 12.42 -40.89 -14.91
N ARG A 396 11.76 -40.89 -13.72
CA ARG A 396 11.58 -39.86 -12.66
C ARG A 396 10.27 -39.06 -12.67
N LYS A 397 9.29 -39.61 -11.95
CA LYS A 397 8.15 -38.88 -11.35
C LYS A 397 8.68 -37.80 -10.41
N GLY A 398 8.40 -36.54 -10.75
CA GLY A 398 8.43 -35.38 -9.86
C GLY A 398 7.06 -34.71 -9.92
N SER A 399 6.45 -34.54 -8.74
CA SER A 399 5.08 -34.16 -8.42
C SER A 399 4.47 -32.98 -9.20
N SER A 400 3.29 -33.23 -9.78
CA SER A 400 2.29 -32.26 -10.25
C SER A 400 1.57 -31.58 -9.08
N MET A 401 1.21 -30.29 -9.22
CA MET A 401 0.12 -29.68 -8.45
C MET A 401 -1.23 -30.00 -9.13
N PRO A 402 -2.31 -30.23 -8.36
CA PRO A 402 -3.57 -30.73 -8.90
C PRO A 402 -4.52 -29.61 -9.35
N ASP A 403 -5.38 -29.99 -10.30
CA ASP A 403 -6.57 -29.30 -10.78
C ASP A 403 -7.60 -29.00 -9.69
N GLY A 404 -8.49 -28.05 -9.99
CA GLY A 404 -9.50 -27.53 -9.08
C GLY A 404 -10.54 -28.55 -8.60
N VAL A 405 -10.71 -28.57 -7.29
CA VAL A 405 -11.94 -28.94 -6.59
C VAL A 405 -12.21 -27.78 -5.62
N MET A 406 -13.40 -27.17 -5.66
CA MET A 406 -13.88 -26.41 -4.49
C MET A 406 -14.06 -27.44 -3.39
N GLU A 407 -13.10 -27.55 -2.47
CA GLU A 407 -13.25 -28.41 -1.30
C GLU A 407 -14.42 -27.86 -0.47
N GLU A 408 -15.58 -28.54 -0.52
CA GLU A 408 -16.84 -28.21 0.18
C GLU A 408 -16.72 -28.01 1.71
N ASN A 409 -15.52 -28.19 2.28
CA ASN A 409 -15.26 -28.23 3.71
C ASN A 409 -14.28 -27.14 4.23
N VAL A 410 -13.88 -26.17 3.40
CA VAL A 410 -12.93 -25.11 3.82
C VAL A 410 -13.68 -23.92 4.44
N VAL A 411 -13.25 -23.49 5.63
CA VAL A 411 -13.75 -22.28 6.28
C VAL A 411 -13.03 -21.04 5.75
N LEU A 412 -13.80 -20.05 5.29
CA LEU A 412 -13.30 -18.74 4.87
C LEU A 412 -13.26 -17.80 6.08
N PHE A 413 -12.05 -17.42 6.49
CA PHE A 413 -11.81 -16.60 7.67
C PHE A 413 -11.26 -15.23 7.29
N ALA A 414 -12.12 -14.21 7.33
CA ALA A 414 -11.77 -12.84 7.07
C ALA A 414 -10.92 -12.20 8.20
N VAL A 415 -9.81 -11.57 7.82
CA VAL A 415 -8.90 -10.87 8.74
C VAL A 415 -8.54 -9.49 8.17
N PRO A 416 -8.22 -8.49 9.02
CA PRO A 416 -7.83 -7.17 8.55
C PRO A 416 -6.58 -7.24 7.67
N LYS A 417 -6.64 -6.66 6.47
CA LYS A 417 -5.53 -6.63 5.49
C LYS A 417 -4.36 -5.75 5.93
N LYS A 418 -4.67 -4.63 6.58
CA LYS A 418 -3.74 -3.60 7.08
C LYS A 418 -4.40 -2.84 8.23
N GLY A 419 -3.67 -1.93 8.86
CA GLY A 419 -4.20 -1.01 9.88
C GLY A 419 -3.89 -1.46 11.31
N ARG A 420 -4.40 -0.70 12.29
CA ARG A 420 -3.95 -0.73 13.69
C ARG A 420 -3.98 -2.10 14.37
N ILE A 421 -4.98 -2.93 14.04
CA ILE A 421 -5.20 -4.24 14.68
C ILE A 421 -4.56 -5.40 13.90
N HIS A 422 -3.99 -5.15 12.71
CA HIS A 422 -3.52 -6.20 11.81
C HIS A 422 -2.46 -7.09 12.47
N GLU A 423 -1.40 -6.49 13.00
CA GLU A 423 -0.27 -7.24 13.58
C GLU A 423 -0.69 -8.06 14.80
N ASP A 424 -1.51 -7.48 15.67
CA ASP A 424 -2.05 -8.16 16.85
C ASP A 424 -2.94 -9.35 16.46
N VAL A 425 -3.77 -9.19 15.44
CA VAL A 425 -4.59 -10.30 14.90
C VAL A 425 -3.71 -11.40 14.33
N MET A 426 -2.71 -11.07 13.52
CA MET A 426 -1.79 -12.06 12.97
C MET A 426 -1.00 -12.78 14.06
N LYS A 427 -0.61 -12.07 15.13
CA LYS A 427 0.04 -12.65 16.31
C LYS A 427 -0.88 -13.63 17.06
N ILE A 428 -2.15 -13.27 17.26
CA ILE A 428 -3.15 -14.15 17.88
C ILE A 428 -3.34 -15.42 17.04
N LEU A 429 -3.52 -15.27 15.73
CA LEU A 429 -3.74 -16.41 14.83
C LEU A 429 -2.53 -17.34 14.81
N LYS A 430 -1.31 -16.80 14.67
CA LYS A 430 -0.08 -17.58 14.73
C LYS A 430 0.07 -18.30 16.06
N GLY A 431 -0.18 -17.63 17.18
CA GLY A 431 -0.14 -18.21 18.52
C GLY A 431 -1.21 -19.27 18.78
N ALA A 432 -2.38 -19.14 18.14
CA ALA A 432 -3.44 -20.14 18.11
C ALA A 432 -3.11 -21.35 17.22
N GLY A 433 -2.01 -21.30 16.46
CA GLY A 433 -1.60 -22.38 15.54
C GLY A 433 -2.25 -22.29 14.16
N PHE A 434 -2.68 -21.09 13.75
CA PHE A 434 -3.14 -20.77 12.40
C PHE A 434 -2.01 -20.06 11.65
N ASP A 435 -1.03 -20.85 11.19
CA ASP A 435 0.07 -20.35 10.37
C ASP A 435 -0.33 -20.35 8.90
N ALA A 436 -0.47 -19.15 8.33
CA ALA A 436 -0.76 -18.95 6.93
C ALA A 436 0.34 -18.07 6.32
N LYS A 437 1.05 -18.59 5.32
CA LYS A 437 2.03 -17.81 4.57
C LYS A 437 1.29 -17.06 3.46
N ARG A 438 1.08 -15.76 3.66
CA ARG A 438 0.48 -14.90 2.65
C ARG A 438 1.45 -14.70 1.47
N PRO A 439 1.06 -15.05 0.23
CA PRO A 439 1.85 -14.73 -0.95
C PRO A 439 1.82 -13.23 -1.24
N ASP A 440 2.93 -12.65 -1.70
CA ASP A 440 3.17 -11.19 -1.86
C ASP A 440 2.16 -10.44 -2.76
N ARG A 441 1.23 -11.14 -3.41
CA ARG A 441 0.25 -10.59 -4.36
C ARG A 441 -1.18 -11.13 -4.19
N LEU A 442 -1.44 -11.90 -3.14
CA LEU A 442 -2.76 -12.48 -2.90
C LEU A 442 -3.34 -11.97 -1.57
N ASP A 443 -4.64 -11.68 -1.60
CA ASP A 443 -5.47 -11.39 -0.41
C ASP A 443 -6.07 -12.66 0.19
N VAL A 444 -5.52 -13.84 -0.17
CA VAL A 444 -5.92 -15.13 0.40
C VAL A 444 -4.70 -15.96 0.77
N ALA A 445 -4.79 -16.70 1.86
CA ALA A 445 -3.74 -17.62 2.29
C ALA A 445 -4.35 -18.86 2.95
N MET A 446 -3.91 -20.05 2.52
CA MET A 446 -4.31 -21.29 3.16
C MET A 446 -3.51 -21.50 4.45
N CYS A 447 -4.20 -21.82 5.55
CA CYS A 447 -3.55 -22.24 6.78
C CYS A 447 -2.94 -23.63 6.59
N LYS A 448 -1.79 -23.86 7.23
CA LYS A 448 -1.18 -25.20 7.29
C LYS A 448 -1.99 -26.10 8.23
N ASP A 449 -2.17 -27.35 7.85
CA ASP A 449 -2.70 -28.44 8.70
C ASP A 449 -4.15 -28.26 9.21
N VAL A 450 -4.88 -27.27 8.69
CA VAL A 450 -6.31 -27.05 8.98
C VAL A 450 -7.03 -26.53 7.74
N PRO A 451 -8.30 -26.91 7.50
CA PRO A 451 -9.08 -26.50 6.34
C PRO A 451 -9.63 -25.06 6.52
N ILE A 452 -8.72 -24.11 6.68
CA ILE A 452 -9.02 -22.69 6.88
C ILE A 452 -8.28 -21.90 5.82
N LYS A 453 -9.01 -21.03 5.13
CA LYS A 453 -8.45 -20.04 4.21
C LYS A 453 -8.63 -18.66 4.80
N LEU A 454 -7.52 -18.00 5.14
CA LEU A 454 -7.54 -16.60 5.55
C LEU A 454 -7.83 -15.72 4.34
N VAL A 455 -8.75 -14.76 4.50
CA VAL A 455 -9.12 -13.77 3.49
C VAL A 455 -8.80 -12.38 4.05
N PHE A 456 -7.86 -11.67 3.45
CA PHE A 456 -7.39 -10.37 3.92
C PHE A 456 -8.25 -9.26 3.33
N LEU A 457 -9.10 -8.64 4.14
CA LEU A 457 -10.03 -7.59 3.73
C LEU A 457 -9.81 -6.27 4.50
N PRO A 458 -10.21 -5.11 3.96
CA PRO A 458 -10.31 -3.89 4.76
C PRO A 458 -11.21 -4.13 5.98
N ALA A 459 -10.79 -3.63 7.16
CA ALA A 459 -11.50 -3.92 8.42
C ALA A 459 -12.98 -3.47 8.40
N ALA A 460 -13.28 -2.37 7.69
CA ALA A 460 -14.63 -1.84 7.51
C ALA A 460 -15.53 -2.74 6.62
N ASP A 461 -14.95 -3.61 5.81
CA ASP A 461 -15.68 -4.48 4.87
C ASP A 461 -15.98 -5.85 5.49
N ILE A 462 -15.18 -6.29 6.46
CA ILE A 462 -15.32 -7.63 7.07
C ILE A 462 -16.74 -7.87 7.63
N PRO A 463 -17.38 -6.93 8.36
CA PRO A 463 -18.74 -7.12 8.84
C PRO A 463 -19.75 -7.43 7.73
N SER A 464 -19.74 -6.68 6.62
CA SER A 464 -20.70 -6.89 5.53
C SER A 464 -20.46 -8.22 4.83
N TYR A 465 -19.20 -8.61 4.60
CA TYR A 465 -18.87 -9.89 4.00
C TYR A 465 -19.33 -11.09 4.85
N VAL A 466 -19.26 -10.99 6.18
CA VAL A 466 -19.77 -12.02 7.08
C VAL A 466 -21.30 -12.01 7.12
N MET A 467 -21.96 -10.84 7.12
CA MET A 467 -23.42 -10.76 7.09
C MET A 467 -24.02 -11.34 5.80
N GLU A 468 -23.38 -11.07 4.67
CA GLU A 468 -23.79 -11.54 3.34
C GLU A 468 -23.45 -13.02 3.10
N GLY A 469 -22.60 -13.63 3.95
CA GLY A 469 -22.14 -15.00 3.82
C GLY A 469 -21.08 -15.22 2.74
N ASN A 470 -20.41 -14.15 2.31
CA ASN A 470 -19.24 -14.23 1.42
C ASN A 470 -18.01 -14.82 2.15
N VAL A 471 -17.98 -14.70 3.50
CA VAL A 471 -17.03 -15.38 4.38
C VAL A 471 -17.74 -15.94 5.61
N ASP A 472 -17.24 -17.03 6.19
CA ASP A 472 -17.92 -17.73 7.28
C ASP A 472 -17.68 -17.06 8.65
N ILE A 473 -16.48 -16.51 8.87
CA ILE A 473 -16.01 -15.93 10.14
C ILE A 473 -15.07 -14.76 9.89
N GLY A 474 -15.02 -13.77 10.79
CA GLY A 474 -14.24 -12.55 10.63
C GLY A 474 -13.71 -11.96 11.94
N ILE A 475 -12.61 -11.20 11.84
CA ILE A 475 -12.13 -10.31 12.92
C ILE A 475 -12.19 -8.86 12.46
N SER A 476 -12.90 -8.02 13.20
CA SER A 476 -12.89 -6.56 13.03
C SER A 476 -13.21 -5.85 14.35
N GLY A 477 -13.13 -4.53 14.38
CA GLY A 477 -13.54 -3.73 15.53
C GLY A 477 -15.05 -3.79 15.76
N SER A 478 -15.47 -3.71 17.03
CA SER A 478 -16.90 -3.63 17.37
C SER A 478 -17.57 -2.37 16.80
N ASP A 479 -16.80 -1.29 16.64
CA ASP A 479 -17.22 -0.05 15.98
C ASP A 479 -17.64 -0.30 14.52
N MET A 480 -16.79 -0.98 13.75
CA MET A 480 -17.07 -1.33 12.35
C MET A 480 -18.25 -2.30 12.23
N LEU A 481 -18.35 -3.25 13.16
CA LEU A 481 -19.45 -4.20 13.19
C LEU A 481 -20.79 -3.50 13.43
N GLU A 482 -20.87 -2.65 14.45
CA GLU A 482 -22.09 -1.90 14.77
C GLU A 482 -22.46 -0.89 13.67
N GLU A 483 -21.48 -0.19 13.10
CA GLU A 483 -21.69 0.74 11.99
C GLU A 483 -22.32 0.02 10.79
N SER A 484 -21.73 -1.11 10.39
CA SER A 484 -22.22 -1.88 9.24
C SER A 484 -23.60 -2.49 9.48
N MET A 485 -23.91 -2.93 10.70
CA MET A 485 -25.25 -3.45 11.05
C MET A 485 -26.32 -2.35 10.94
N ILE A 486 -26.05 -1.16 11.47
CA ILE A 486 -26.98 -0.03 11.42
C ILE A 486 -27.20 0.41 9.97
N ASP A 487 -26.13 0.50 9.18
CA ASP A 487 -26.23 0.85 7.75
C ASP A 487 -27.05 -0.15 6.93
N ALA A 488 -26.94 -1.44 7.27
CA ALA A 488 -27.75 -2.49 6.65
C ALA A 488 -29.20 -2.55 7.19
N GLY A 489 -29.56 -1.70 8.17
CA GLY A 489 -30.90 -1.64 8.74
C GLY A 489 -31.20 -2.78 9.72
N PHE A 490 -30.18 -3.42 10.29
CA PHE A 490 -30.35 -4.45 11.31
C PHE A 490 -30.30 -3.86 12.71
N ASP A 491 -31.25 -4.25 13.56
CA ASP A 491 -31.14 -4.10 15.01
C ASP A 491 -30.18 -5.16 15.58
N ALA A 492 -29.62 -4.87 16.76
CA ALA A 492 -28.61 -5.73 17.41
C ALA A 492 -29.07 -7.19 17.64
N GLU A 493 -30.38 -7.42 17.75
CA GLU A 493 -30.97 -8.76 17.95
C GLU A 493 -31.29 -9.50 16.64
N CYS A 494 -31.38 -8.78 15.52
CA CYS A 494 -31.86 -9.30 14.24
C CYS A 494 -30.75 -9.50 13.20
N ALA A 495 -29.53 -9.04 13.48
CA ALA A 495 -28.40 -9.18 12.55
C ALA A 495 -28.03 -10.65 12.33
N PRO A 496 -27.69 -11.07 11.10
CA PRO A 496 -27.29 -12.45 10.78
C PRO A 496 -25.85 -12.77 11.24
N ILE A 497 -25.45 -12.30 12.42
CA ILE A 497 -24.11 -12.46 12.99
C ILE A 497 -24.18 -12.98 14.43
N LYS A 498 -23.22 -13.82 14.78
CA LYS A 498 -22.94 -14.27 16.15
C LYS A 498 -21.55 -13.81 16.57
N VAL A 499 -21.47 -12.99 17.62
CA VAL A 499 -20.18 -12.64 18.26
C VAL A 499 -19.69 -13.83 19.08
N ILE A 500 -18.43 -14.23 18.85
CA ILE A 500 -17.81 -15.42 19.44
C ILE A 500 -16.88 -15.04 20.58
N LEU A 501 -15.93 -14.13 20.34
CA LEU A 501 -14.96 -13.70 21.35
C LEU A 501 -14.65 -12.20 21.28
N LYS A 502 -14.45 -11.61 22.46
CA LYS A 502 -13.75 -10.33 22.62
C LYS A 502 -12.24 -10.59 22.71
N LEU A 503 -11.48 -10.05 21.75
CA LEU A 503 -10.04 -10.35 21.65
C LEU A 503 -9.20 -9.53 22.64
N GLY A 504 -9.73 -8.41 23.15
CA GLY A 504 -9.04 -7.56 24.12
C GLY A 504 -7.89 -6.73 23.55
N ILE A 505 -7.81 -6.60 22.22
CA ILE A 505 -6.83 -5.79 21.47
C ILE A 505 -7.55 -4.64 20.75
N GLY A 506 -6.79 -3.64 20.31
CA GLY A 506 -7.32 -2.52 19.52
C GLY A 506 -8.35 -1.67 20.26
N LYS A 507 -8.20 -1.56 21.60
CA LYS A 507 -9.13 -0.85 22.47
C LYS A 507 -9.08 0.65 22.24
N CYS A 508 -10.22 1.26 21.93
CA CYS A 508 -10.35 2.71 21.89
C CYS A 508 -11.80 3.13 22.19
N ARG A 509 -12.06 4.43 22.17
CA ARG A 509 -13.39 4.99 22.40
C ARG A 509 -13.79 5.84 21.19
N LEU A 510 -14.97 5.62 20.65
CA LEU A 510 -15.58 6.56 19.73
C LEU A 510 -16.12 7.73 20.57
N CYS A 511 -15.64 8.94 20.32
CA CYS A 511 -15.96 10.09 21.16
C CYS A 511 -16.52 11.25 20.33
N LEU A 512 -17.47 11.98 20.90
CA LEU A 512 -17.81 13.33 20.47
C LEU A 512 -16.71 14.28 20.97
N GLN A 513 -16.14 15.05 20.07
CA GLN A 513 -15.03 15.95 20.32
C GLN A 513 -15.39 17.35 19.81
N ALA A 514 -15.05 18.38 20.58
CA ALA A 514 -15.30 19.77 20.21
C ALA A 514 -14.07 20.64 20.49
N PRO A 515 -13.94 21.83 19.88
CA PRO A 515 -12.90 22.78 20.25
C PRO A 515 -12.85 22.99 21.76
N GLN A 516 -11.66 23.11 22.36
CA GLN A 516 -11.49 23.21 23.83
C GLN A 516 -12.38 24.27 24.50
N GLN A 517 -12.62 25.39 23.84
CA GLN A 517 -13.54 26.45 24.30
C GLN A 517 -15.03 26.03 24.38
N HIS A 518 -15.36 24.82 23.91
CA HIS A 518 -16.70 24.30 23.74
C HIS A 518 -16.89 22.90 24.34
N CYS A 519 -15.84 22.29 24.91
CA CYS A 519 -15.91 20.93 25.43
C CYS A 519 -16.73 20.78 26.72
N ASP A 520 -16.87 21.86 27.51
CA ASP A 520 -17.68 21.88 28.74
C ASP A 520 -19.20 21.88 28.48
N ARG A 521 -19.63 22.02 27.23
CA ARG A 521 -21.06 22.01 26.88
C ARG A 521 -21.64 20.60 27.00
N PRO A 522 -22.89 20.45 27.47
CA PRO A 522 -23.54 19.14 27.47
C PRO A 522 -23.69 18.59 26.04
N PRO A 523 -23.59 17.26 25.82
CA PRO A 523 -23.68 16.65 24.49
C PRO A 523 -24.95 17.03 23.70
N LYS A 524 -26.05 17.29 24.42
CA LYS A 524 -27.33 17.69 23.84
C LYS A 524 -27.28 19.03 23.10
N ASP A 525 -26.37 19.94 23.49
CA ASP A 525 -26.22 21.24 22.84
C ASP A 525 -25.64 21.14 21.41
N PHE A 526 -25.05 19.99 21.06
CA PHE A 526 -24.53 19.71 19.73
C PHE A 526 -25.60 19.15 18.77
N VAL A 527 -26.82 18.88 19.25
CA VAL A 527 -27.96 18.52 18.39
C VAL A 527 -28.28 19.68 17.44
N GLY A 528 -28.47 19.38 16.15
CA GLY A 528 -28.72 20.39 15.11
C GLY A 528 -27.46 21.07 14.55
N GLN A 529 -26.27 20.82 15.11
CA GLN A 529 -25.01 21.39 14.61
C GLN A 529 -24.40 20.58 13.45
N ARG A 530 -23.30 21.08 12.87
CA ARG A 530 -22.53 20.39 11.82
C ARG A 530 -21.52 19.44 12.45
N ILE A 531 -21.72 18.14 12.24
CA ILE A 531 -20.86 17.09 12.77
C ILE A 531 -20.16 16.38 11.63
N VAL A 532 -18.83 16.27 11.70
CA VAL A 532 -18.03 15.46 10.78
C VAL A 532 -17.58 14.18 11.46
N THR A 533 -17.65 13.06 10.75
CA THR A 533 -17.38 11.71 11.30
C THR A 533 -16.97 10.75 10.20
N SER A 534 -16.25 9.69 10.55
CA SER A 534 -16.07 8.50 9.71
C SER A 534 -17.07 7.37 10.03
N PHE A 535 -17.98 7.59 10.99
CA PHE A 535 -18.98 6.64 11.48
C PHE A 535 -20.39 7.29 11.43
N PRO A 536 -20.91 7.61 10.22
CA PRO A 536 -22.17 8.32 10.06
C PRO A 536 -23.37 7.63 10.73
N ALA A 537 -23.47 6.30 10.70
CA ALA A 537 -24.59 5.54 11.22
C ALA A 537 -24.63 5.57 12.75
N LEU A 538 -23.51 5.26 13.40
CA LEU A 538 -23.34 5.34 14.85
C LEU A 538 -23.54 6.77 15.36
N THR A 539 -22.98 7.76 14.64
CA THR A 539 -23.14 9.18 14.98
C THR A 539 -24.59 9.61 14.91
N LYS A 540 -25.31 9.19 13.87
CA LYS A 540 -26.75 9.47 13.72
C LYS A 540 -27.55 8.85 14.85
N ARG A 541 -27.32 7.56 15.16
CA ARG A 541 -27.98 6.85 16.28
C ARG A 541 -27.68 7.49 17.64
N TYR A 542 -26.49 8.07 17.80
CA TYR A 542 -26.11 8.78 19.03
C TYR A 542 -26.91 10.08 19.20
N PHE A 543 -26.95 10.92 18.17
CA PHE A 543 -27.67 12.20 18.22
C PHE A 543 -29.19 12.03 18.25
N GLU A 544 -29.75 11.01 17.61
CA GLU A 544 -31.18 10.68 17.71
C GLU A 544 -31.56 10.33 19.15
N ARG A 545 -30.73 9.54 19.86
CA ARG A 545 -30.93 9.23 21.28
C ARG A 545 -30.83 10.46 22.18
N LEU A 546 -29.94 11.40 21.88
CA LEU A 546 -29.81 12.65 22.64
C LEU A 546 -30.96 13.64 22.39
N ALA A 547 -31.49 13.66 21.17
CA ALA A 547 -32.54 14.59 20.79
C ALA A 547 -33.92 14.19 21.37
N GLY A 548 -34.23 12.89 21.43
CA GLY A 548 -35.53 12.38 21.87
C GLY A 548 -36.65 12.56 20.84
N GLU A 549 -37.89 12.20 21.20
CA GLU A 549 -39.06 12.20 20.29
C GLU A 549 -39.51 13.61 19.86
N ASP A 550 -39.15 14.66 20.61
CA ASP A 550 -39.56 16.06 20.39
C ASP A 550 -38.57 16.90 19.56
N ALA A 551 -37.67 16.27 18.80
CA ALA A 551 -36.58 16.95 18.12
C ALA A 551 -37.07 17.86 16.97
N GLN A 552 -37.06 19.19 17.17
CA GLN A 552 -37.37 20.18 16.14
C GLN A 552 -36.24 20.39 15.10
N GLN A 553 -35.01 19.96 15.41
CA GLN A 553 -33.82 20.19 14.57
C GLN A 553 -33.03 18.90 14.35
N LYS A 554 -32.67 18.63 13.09
CA LYS A 554 -31.88 17.46 12.68
C LYS A 554 -30.39 17.83 12.62
N THR A 555 -29.55 17.06 13.29
CA THR A 555 -28.09 17.23 13.25
C THR A 555 -27.55 17.03 11.82
N HIS A 556 -26.66 17.91 11.39
CA HIS A 556 -26.06 17.89 10.05
C HIS A 556 -24.79 17.03 10.06
N ILE A 557 -24.95 15.73 9.79
CA ILE A 557 -23.84 14.77 9.79
C ILE A 557 -23.23 14.67 8.39
N LYS A 558 -21.91 14.83 8.29
CA LYS A 558 -21.14 14.68 7.06
C LYS A 558 -20.03 13.64 7.24
N GLU A 559 -20.01 12.67 6.33
CA GLU A 559 -18.98 11.63 6.31
C GLU A 559 -17.68 12.14 5.66
N VAL A 560 -16.54 11.78 6.25
CA VAL A 560 -15.20 12.02 5.70
C VAL A 560 -14.31 10.81 5.98
N SER A 561 -13.55 10.36 4.97
CA SER A 561 -12.74 9.13 5.01
C SER A 561 -11.31 9.31 5.57
N GLY A 562 -11.06 10.34 6.39
CA GLY A 562 -9.77 10.57 7.06
C GLY A 562 -9.54 12.03 7.46
N SER A 563 -8.59 12.28 8.38
CA SER A 563 -8.29 13.61 8.93
C SER A 563 -9.52 14.34 9.50
N VAL A 564 -10.38 13.60 10.20
CA VAL A 564 -11.62 14.12 10.79
C VAL A 564 -11.33 15.24 11.78
N GLU A 565 -10.24 15.13 12.54
CA GLU A 565 -9.79 16.10 13.55
C GLU A 565 -9.51 17.50 12.98
N ALA A 566 -9.19 17.62 11.68
CA ALA A 566 -8.94 18.91 11.03
C ALA A 566 -10.24 19.68 10.71
N ALA A 567 -11.40 19.02 10.71
CA ALA A 567 -12.64 19.59 10.22
C ALA A 567 -13.10 20.82 11.01
N CYS A 568 -12.92 20.84 12.33
CA CYS A 568 -13.25 22.00 13.16
C CYS A 568 -12.30 23.17 12.91
N GLY A 569 -10.99 22.92 12.82
CA GLY A 569 -9.99 23.96 12.53
C GLY A 569 -10.18 24.64 11.17
N LEU A 570 -10.72 23.89 10.19
CA LEU A 570 -11.05 24.38 8.86
C LEU A 570 -12.45 25.01 8.74
N GLY A 571 -13.23 25.07 9.83
CA GLY A 571 -14.59 25.62 9.85
C GLY A 571 -15.65 24.75 9.15
N LEU A 572 -15.32 23.49 8.85
CA LEU A 572 -16.21 22.54 8.18
C LEU A 572 -17.19 21.86 9.15
N ALA A 573 -16.86 21.83 10.44
CA ALA A 573 -17.66 21.20 11.49
C ALA A 573 -17.64 22.03 12.78
N ASP A 574 -18.72 21.96 13.54
CA ASP A 574 -18.81 22.55 14.89
C ASP A 574 -18.30 21.57 15.96
N ALA A 575 -18.42 20.27 15.70
CA ALA A 575 -17.83 19.18 16.48
C ALA A 575 -17.57 17.96 15.57
N VAL A 576 -16.78 17.00 16.05
CA VAL A 576 -16.47 15.76 15.31
C VAL A 576 -16.75 14.53 16.16
N VAL A 577 -17.06 13.42 15.49
CA VAL A 577 -17.14 12.10 16.13
C VAL A 577 -16.08 11.20 15.50
N ASP A 578 -15.08 10.82 16.29
CA ASP A 578 -13.98 9.97 15.81
C ASP A 578 -13.36 9.18 16.97
N LEU A 579 -12.54 8.18 16.61
CA LEU A 579 -11.88 7.26 17.52
C LEU A 579 -10.75 7.94 18.29
N VAL A 580 -10.73 7.69 19.60
CA VAL A 580 -9.74 8.21 20.53
C VAL A 580 -9.13 7.05 21.32
N GLU A 581 -7.82 6.88 21.17
CA GLU A 581 -7.02 5.95 21.98
C GLU A 581 -6.34 6.70 23.13
N THR A 582 -5.24 7.40 22.85
CA THR A 582 -4.48 8.22 23.83
C THR A 582 -4.93 9.68 23.89
N GLY A 583 -5.61 10.17 22.85
CA GLY A 583 -6.06 11.56 22.73
C GLY A 583 -4.97 12.56 22.34
N THR A 584 -3.78 12.12 21.92
CA THR A 584 -2.71 13.04 21.50
C THR A 584 -3.05 13.81 20.21
N THR A 585 -3.57 13.12 19.20
CA THR A 585 -3.92 13.70 17.89
C THR A 585 -5.03 14.75 18.02
N MET A 586 -6.10 14.44 18.75
CA MET A 586 -7.21 15.39 18.95
C MET A 586 -6.76 16.65 19.70
N LYS A 587 -5.88 16.51 20.72
CA LYS A 587 -5.35 17.64 21.48
C LYS A 587 -4.46 18.52 20.61
N ALA A 588 -3.66 17.94 19.72
CA ALA A 588 -2.86 18.68 18.77
C ALA A 588 -3.73 19.49 17.78
N ALA A 589 -4.93 18.99 17.45
CA ALA A 589 -5.92 19.69 16.64
C ALA A 589 -6.76 20.72 17.43
N GLY A 590 -6.50 20.92 18.73
CA GLY A 590 -7.24 21.86 19.58
C GLY A 590 -8.62 21.36 20.04
N LEU A 591 -8.86 20.05 19.98
CA LEU A 591 -10.10 19.40 20.39
C LEU A 591 -9.98 18.77 21.78
N ASP A 592 -11.12 18.66 22.48
CA ASP A 592 -11.26 17.87 23.71
C ASP A 592 -12.53 17.01 23.70
N ILE A 593 -12.57 15.98 24.54
CA ILE A 593 -13.68 15.01 24.61
C ILE A 593 -14.87 15.68 25.30
N VAL A 594 -16.02 15.68 24.63
CA VAL A 594 -17.31 16.09 25.19
C VAL A 594 -17.99 14.89 25.85
N SER A 595 -18.05 13.77 25.13
CA SER A 595 -18.70 12.55 25.59
C SER A 595 -18.23 11.32 24.83
N GLU A 596 -18.37 10.17 25.48
CA GLU A 596 -18.12 8.87 24.88
C GLU A 596 -19.38 8.36 24.19
N VAL A 597 -19.25 7.92 22.95
CA VAL A 597 -20.32 7.35 22.12
C VAL A 597 -20.34 5.84 22.24
N LEU A 598 -19.17 5.20 22.16
CA LEU A 598 -19.01 3.75 22.19
C LEU A 598 -17.59 3.36 22.64
N GLU A 599 -17.46 2.36 23.50
CA GLU A 599 -16.20 1.66 23.72
C GLU A 599 -16.01 0.58 22.66
N THR A 600 -14.82 0.48 22.06
CA THR A 600 -14.54 -0.49 21.02
C THR A 600 -13.32 -1.35 21.29
N GLU A 601 -13.40 -2.61 20.90
CA GLU A 601 -12.31 -3.58 20.88
C GLU A 601 -12.48 -4.52 19.69
N ALA A 602 -11.43 -5.26 19.30
CA ALA A 602 -11.54 -6.25 18.24
C ALA A 602 -12.39 -7.46 18.69
N LEU A 603 -13.30 -7.89 17.81
CA LEU A 603 -14.20 -9.01 17.99
C LEU A 603 -13.89 -10.11 16.96
N LEU A 604 -14.00 -11.36 17.40
CA LEU A 604 -14.18 -12.51 16.52
C LEU A 604 -15.67 -12.79 16.41
N PHE A 605 -16.22 -12.78 15.20
CA PHE A 605 -17.64 -13.00 14.95
C PHE A 605 -17.83 -13.81 13.67
N GLN A 606 -18.94 -14.52 13.58
CA GLN A 606 -19.28 -15.37 12.43
C GLN A 606 -20.69 -15.09 11.95
N GLN A 607 -21.02 -15.57 10.76
CA GLN A 607 -22.39 -15.57 10.30
C GLN A 607 -23.24 -16.46 11.23
N LEU A 608 -24.50 -16.06 11.45
CA LEU A 608 -25.44 -16.81 12.27
C LEU A 608 -25.56 -18.25 11.74
N PRO A 609 -25.32 -19.29 12.58
CA PRO A 609 -25.44 -20.67 12.14
C PRO A 609 -26.86 -21.04 11.73
N THR A 610 -27.01 -21.56 10.52
CA THR A 610 -28.27 -22.13 10.04
C THR A 610 -27.99 -23.45 9.32
N GLU A 611 -28.99 -24.32 9.20
CA GLU A 611 -28.86 -25.53 8.39
C GLU A 611 -28.59 -25.17 6.91
N ALA A 612 -29.12 -24.04 6.44
CA ALA A 612 -28.99 -23.58 5.05
C ALA A 612 -27.57 -23.13 4.67
N ASN A 613 -26.78 -22.61 5.62
CA ASN A 613 -25.39 -22.20 5.37
C ASN A 613 -24.34 -23.25 5.81
N GLY A 614 -24.76 -24.40 6.31
CA GLY A 614 -23.86 -25.49 6.72
C GLY A 614 -22.97 -25.15 7.92
N LEU A 615 -23.32 -24.10 8.68
CA LEU A 615 -22.56 -23.66 9.86
C LEU A 615 -23.17 -24.19 11.18
N SER A 616 -24.41 -24.69 11.17
CA SER A 616 -25.05 -25.29 12.35
C SER A 616 -24.56 -26.72 12.62
N SER A 617 -24.25 -27.48 11.57
CA SER A 617 -23.85 -28.88 11.63
C SER A 617 -22.87 -29.24 10.49
N GLY A 618 -21.94 -30.18 10.72
CA GLY A 618 -20.98 -30.65 9.72
C GLY A 618 -19.54 -30.15 9.88
N SER A 619 -18.70 -30.42 8.87
CA SER A 619 -17.24 -30.21 8.91
C SER A 619 -16.84 -28.76 9.22
N LYS A 620 -17.53 -27.78 8.61
CA LYS A 620 -17.29 -26.36 8.88
C LYS A 620 -17.59 -25.96 10.33
N ALA A 621 -18.66 -26.49 10.92
CA ALA A 621 -19.02 -26.20 12.31
C ALA A 621 -17.93 -26.69 13.30
N ASP A 622 -17.32 -27.84 13.02
CA ASP A 622 -16.20 -28.37 13.82
C ASP A 622 -14.94 -27.50 13.70
N VAL A 623 -14.67 -26.99 12.49
CA VAL A 623 -13.56 -26.07 12.25
C VAL A 623 -13.79 -24.71 12.92
N LEU A 624 -15.02 -24.18 12.92
CA LEU A 624 -15.36 -22.95 13.65
C LEU A 624 -15.17 -23.11 15.17
N LYS A 625 -15.63 -24.24 15.74
CA LYS A 625 -15.36 -24.57 17.16
C LYS A 625 -13.86 -24.72 17.44
N LEU A 626 -13.10 -25.28 16.50
CA LEU A 626 -11.65 -25.37 16.61
C LEU A 626 -11.01 -23.98 16.65
N ILE A 627 -11.46 -23.04 15.81
CA ILE A 627 -11.02 -21.64 15.81
C ILE A 627 -11.29 -21.00 17.17
N GLU A 628 -12.54 -21.06 17.64
CA GLU A 628 -12.95 -20.52 18.94
C GLU A 628 -12.07 -21.05 20.08
N ASN A 629 -11.92 -22.38 20.18
CA ASN A 629 -11.15 -23.02 21.25
C ASN A 629 -9.65 -22.66 21.21
N ARG A 630 -9.05 -22.61 20.02
CA ARG A 630 -7.62 -22.28 19.87
C ARG A 630 -7.32 -20.81 20.14
N VAL A 631 -8.19 -19.90 19.65
CA VAL A 631 -8.06 -18.46 19.90
C VAL A 631 -8.28 -18.15 21.38
N SER A 632 -9.36 -18.67 21.98
CA SER A 632 -9.64 -18.51 23.42
C SER A 632 -8.51 -19.06 24.30
N GLY A 633 -7.95 -20.22 23.91
CA GLY A 633 -6.81 -20.85 24.56
C GLY A 633 -5.55 -19.98 24.55
N TYR A 634 -5.24 -19.35 23.42
CA TYR A 634 -4.11 -18.44 23.28
C TYR A 634 -4.34 -17.14 24.08
N LEU A 635 -5.54 -16.55 24.00
CA LEU A 635 -5.89 -15.36 24.77
C LEU A 635 -5.84 -15.62 26.29
N THR A 636 -6.17 -16.82 26.74
CA THR A 636 -6.01 -17.18 28.16
C THR A 636 -4.54 -17.31 28.52
N ALA A 637 -3.75 -17.98 27.68
CA ALA A 637 -2.32 -18.19 27.90
C ALA A 637 -1.55 -16.87 28.02
N THR A 638 -1.89 -15.86 27.21
CA THR A 638 -1.25 -14.53 27.29
C THR A 638 -1.66 -13.73 28.53
N LYS A 639 -2.84 -14.00 29.09
CA LYS A 639 -3.36 -13.34 30.31
C LYS A 639 -2.88 -13.99 31.61
N HIS A 640 -2.30 -15.19 31.55
CA HIS A 640 -1.90 -15.96 32.73
C HIS A 640 -0.43 -16.39 32.65
N VAL A 641 0.13 -16.68 33.81
CA VAL A 641 1.43 -17.32 33.99
C VAL A 641 1.25 -18.55 34.86
N MET A 642 2.12 -19.53 34.70
CA MET A 642 2.21 -20.64 35.64
C MET A 642 3.20 -20.25 36.73
N ILE A 643 2.74 -20.21 37.98
CA ILE A 643 3.64 -20.08 39.13
C ILE A 643 3.86 -21.47 39.71
N VAL A 644 5.13 -21.80 39.95
CA VAL A 644 5.57 -23.02 40.63
C VAL A 644 6.40 -22.62 41.82
N CYS A 645 6.14 -23.17 43.00
CA CYS A 645 6.96 -22.92 44.18
C CYS A 645 7.04 -24.14 45.08
N ASN A 646 8.05 -24.19 45.93
CA ASN A 646 8.19 -25.18 46.97
C ASN A 646 7.73 -24.60 48.32
N CYS A 647 7.08 -25.39 49.16
CA CYS A 647 6.68 -24.95 50.51
C CYS A 647 6.72 -26.11 51.50
N HIS A 648 6.98 -25.79 52.77
CA HIS A 648 6.84 -26.73 53.87
C HIS A 648 5.36 -27.05 54.13
N HIS A 649 5.06 -28.22 54.69
CA HIS A 649 3.71 -28.70 54.98
C HIS A 649 2.89 -27.67 55.77
N ASP A 650 3.50 -26.98 56.75
CA ASP A 650 2.84 -25.96 57.58
C ASP A 650 2.34 -24.75 56.77
N SER A 651 2.99 -24.45 55.64
CA SER A 651 2.68 -23.32 54.76
C SER A 651 1.75 -23.69 53.59
N LEU A 652 1.49 -24.98 53.38
CA LEU A 652 0.77 -25.50 52.22
C LEU A 652 -0.64 -24.89 52.09
N ALA A 653 -1.39 -24.81 53.20
CA ALA A 653 -2.74 -24.25 53.20
C ALA A 653 -2.76 -22.76 52.77
N ALA A 654 -1.81 -21.96 53.27
CA ALA A 654 -1.69 -20.55 52.91
C ALA A 654 -1.29 -20.37 51.43
N VAL A 655 -0.33 -21.18 50.96
CA VAL A 655 0.12 -21.18 49.55
C VAL A 655 -1.03 -21.54 48.60
N CYS A 656 -1.81 -22.57 48.90
CA CYS A 656 -2.97 -22.97 48.10
C CYS A 656 -4.09 -21.90 48.07
N GLN A 657 -4.24 -21.11 49.14
CA GLN A 657 -5.18 -19.98 49.16
C GLN A 657 -4.73 -18.81 48.30
N LEU A 658 -3.42 -18.52 48.29
CA LEU A 658 -2.83 -17.46 47.46
C LEU A 658 -2.88 -17.79 45.96
N MET A 659 -2.86 -19.08 45.63
CA MET A 659 -2.86 -19.58 44.26
C MET A 659 -3.97 -20.64 44.02
N PRO A 660 -5.24 -20.23 43.99
CA PRO A 660 -6.36 -21.18 43.82
C PRO A 660 -6.38 -21.85 42.44
N GLY A 661 -5.67 -21.28 41.46
CA GLY A 661 -5.64 -21.76 40.08
C GLY A 661 -6.98 -21.60 39.36
N LYS A 662 -7.07 -22.16 38.15
CA LYS A 662 -8.29 -22.19 37.33
C LYS A 662 -9.30 -23.26 37.78
N ARG A 663 -8.80 -24.36 38.37
CA ARG A 663 -9.61 -25.50 38.88
C ARG A 663 -9.22 -25.84 40.30
N SER A 664 -7.94 -26.04 40.55
CA SER A 664 -7.30 -26.29 41.84
C SER A 664 -5.78 -26.17 41.65
N PRO A 665 -4.99 -25.76 42.66
CA PRO A 665 -3.54 -25.92 42.62
C PRO A 665 -3.17 -27.40 42.50
N THR A 666 -2.10 -27.69 41.76
CA THR A 666 -1.46 -29.01 41.77
C THR A 666 -0.46 -29.04 42.91
N VAL A 667 -0.52 -30.09 43.73
CA VAL A 667 0.37 -30.31 44.88
C VAL A 667 1.08 -31.63 44.68
N THR A 668 2.40 -31.65 44.79
CA THR A 668 3.24 -32.86 44.65
C THR A 668 4.24 -32.90 45.80
N GLU A 669 4.33 -34.03 46.51
CA GLU A 669 5.32 -34.24 47.56
C GLU A 669 6.74 -34.29 46.99
N LEU A 670 7.69 -33.66 47.68
CA LEU A 670 9.11 -33.69 47.33
C LEU A 670 9.84 -34.82 48.06
N LYS A 671 11.06 -35.12 47.60
CA LYS A 671 11.92 -36.13 48.25
C LYS A 671 12.34 -35.72 49.67
N GLU A 672 12.47 -34.42 49.89
CA GLU A 672 12.70 -33.88 51.23
C GLU A 672 11.40 -33.99 52.04
N GLU A 673 11.48 -34.60 53.22
CA GLU A 673 10.31 -34.83 54.07
C GLU A 673 9.60 -33.52 54.42
N SER A 674 8.27 -33.54 54.43
CA SER A 674 7.41 -32.40 54.75
C SER A 674 7.47 -31.23 53.76
N TRP A 675 8.05 -31.40 52.56
CA TRP A 675 8.03 -30.39 51.50
C TRP A 675 7.14 -30.76 50.32
N HIS A 676 6.50 -29.76 49.73
CA HIS A 676 5.58 -29.88 48.60
C HIS A 676 5.95 -28.88 47.51
N SER A 677 5.87 -29.31 46.25
CA SER A 677 5.80 -28.42 45.10
C SER A 677 4.35 -28.09 44.79
N VAL A 678 4.04 -26.81 44.67
CA VAL A 678 2.71 -26.29 44.33
C VAL A 678 2.80 -25.53 43.03
N SER A 679 1.93 -25.86 42.07
CA SER A 679 1.82 -25.14 40.81
C SER A 679 0.39 -24.74 40.48
N ALA A 680 0.19 -23.50 40.04
CA ALA A 680 -1.11 -23.02 39.61
C ALA A 680 -1.02 -21.87 38.58
N LEU A 681 -2.10 -21.72 37.81
CA LEU A 681 -2.28 -20.58 36.92
C LEU A 681 -2.67 -19.33 37.70
N VAL A 682 -1.97 -18.23 37.43
CA VAL A 682 -2.19 -16.93 38.04
C VAL A 682 -2.30 -15.86 36.95
N LYS A 683 -3.12 -14.83 37.16
CA LYS A 683 -3.22 -13.71 36.22
C LYS A 683 -1.87 -12.98 36.14
N ASN A 684 -1.42 -12.69 34.92
CA ASN A 684 -0.13 -12.06 34.70
C ASN A 684 -0.01 -10.70 35.42
N SER A 685 -1.09 -9.92 35.46
CA SER A 685 -1.15 -8.63 36.17
C SER A 685 -0.98 -8.71 37.70
N GLU A 686 -1.22 -9.88 38.29
CA GLU A 686 -1.15 -10.12 39.74
C GLU A 686 0.11 -10.91 40.13
N SER A 687 0.89 -11.39 39.15
CA SER A 687 1.99 -12.33 39.34
C SER A 687 3.03 -11.86 40.35
N ASN A 688 3.58 -10.64 40.19
CA ASN A 688 4.58 -10.10 41.10
C ASN A 688 4.09 -10.01 42.55
N ARG A 689 2.87 -9.50 42.75
CA ARG A 689 2.27 -9.42 44.09
C ARG A 689 2.12 -10.80 44.72
N ILE A 690 1.62 -11.77 43.94
CA ILE A 690 1.42 -13.14 44.44
C ILE A 690 2.77 -13.78 44.75
N MET A 691 3.81 -13.58 43.96
CA MET A 691 5.16 -14.06 44.27
C MET A 691 5.70 -13.48 45.58
N ASP A 692 5.49 -12.18 45.84
CA ASP A 692 5.88 -11.55 47.10
C ASP A 692 5.10 -12.13 48.30
N ASP A 693 3.78 -12.31 48.14
CA ASP A 693 2.92 -12.85 49.20
C ASP A 693 3.22 -14.33 49.47
N LEU A 694 3.58 -15.11 48.44
CA LEU A 694 4.08 -16.48 48.59
C LEU A 694 5.41 -16.53 49.34
N SER A 695 6.33 -15.62 49.04
CA SER A 695 7.61 -15.52 49.75
C SER A 695 7.41 -15.24 51.25
N LYS A 696 6.49 -14.31 51.58
CA LYS A 696 6.10 -14.01 52.97
C LYS A 696 5.44 -15.20 53.66
N ALA A 697 4.64 -15.98 52.93
CA ALA A 697 4.00 -17.19 53.42
C ALA A 697 4.98 -18.37 53.62
N GLY A 698 6.27 -18.21 53.29
CA GLY A 698 7.30 -19.22 53.51
C GLY A 698 7.65 -20.05 52.27
N ALA A 699 7.06 -19.76 51.11
CA ALA A 699 7.41 -20.45 49.86
C ALA A 699 8.85 -20.14 49.41
N LYS A 700 9.48 -21.13 48.78
CA LYS A 700 10.84 -21.10 48.23
C LYS A 700 10.82 -21.47 46.75
N ASP A 701 11.90 -21.13 46.05
CA ASP A 701 12.11 -21.46 44.63
C ASP A 701 10.91 -21.09 43.75
N ILE A 702 10.40 -19.86 43.91
CA ILE A 702 9.21 -19.39 43.20
C ILE A 702 9.59 -19.08 41.75
N LEU A 703 9.11 -19.91 40.83
CA LEU A 703 9.28 -19.79 39.39
C LEU A 703 8.01 -19.21 38.76
N CYS A 704 8.20 -18.30 37.81
CA CYS A 704 7.13 -17.77 36.97
C CYS A 704 7.40 -18.16 35.52
N LEU A 705 6.52 -18.96 34.93
CA LEU A 705 6.69 -19.54 33.60
C LEU A 705 5.60 -18.99 32.67
N ALA A 706 6.01 -18.47 31.52
CA ALA A 706 5.10 -18.03 30.47
C ALA A 706 4.44 -19.22 29.77
N LEU A 707 3.18 -19.05 29.36
CA LEU A 707 2.42 -20.06 28.65
C LEU A 707 2.37 -19.71 27.17
N ALA A 708 2.64 -20.70 26.31
CA ALA A 708 2.49 -20.52 24.87
C ALA A 708 1.02 -20.63 24.43
N ASN A 709 0.27 -21.62 24.96
CA ASN A 709 -1.14 -21.85 24.63
C ASN A 709 -1.82 -22.73 25.70
N THR A 710 -3.15 -22.69 25.79
CA THR A 710 -3.96 -23.55 26.69
C THR A 710 -5.19 -24.11 25.98
N ARG A 711 -5.80 -25.18 26.50
CA ARG A 711 -7.13 -25.67 26.10
C ARG A 711 -7.94 -25.81 27.36
N MET A 712 -9.16 -25.27 27.39
CA MET A 712 -10.03 -25.30 28.57
C MET A 712 -11.38 -25.88 28.23
#